data_AF-E6IZK7-F1
#
_entry.id   AF-E6IZK7-F1
#
_cell.length_a   1.000
_cell.length_b   1.000
_cell.length_c   1.000
_cell.angle_alpha   90.00
_cell.angle_beta   90.00
_cell.angle_gamma   90.00
#
_symmetry.space_group_name_H-M   'P 1'
#
loop_
_entity.id
_entity.type
_entity.pdbx_description
1 polymer ?
#
loop_
_entity_poly.entity_id
_entity_poly.type
_entity_poly.pdbx_seq_one_letter_code
_entity_poly.pdbx_strand_id
1 'polypeptide(L)'
;MFHNSKTKGHGSIRKNKVYGTIGILTLGTIAILSAHQGVAADEVTATKPTTSTPVAEASDTSLAVQSKAASTEAASSSTAAATTAKAETTAPAGATSTADTTTTESAAMQPAAASAATTATATPAATTAAAETTATPATTAKAEAATAAPAGAVSTSEPAAPTTTTTPTATPVDRTEGSKVTVENQKLKDAISEANGYNIDVKKNPNNNIGTANSEVEAEAKKELANTLEETQATRIKTGVDAYKRDLKKAQENTGTDGYLSEVVSQGLKFESEPNGKLSISGATEFGQKDMPNAQSYDEYVAGGGTFGSTPVAPFTTTLSGGGSRFVIPKIENNQTITATYSNLQNSTYNGKKISKVVYEVTNISGGTGIVGFAEKDPTKGIYTFYNINQPSRYRVNIRFYDADGNPIQFTKTNPAILAMTSLTKTEPTTGSLAGKKHEESITDYSFRPVKITGSLVEKQADGRLAASSPTHDIKDNYDDPNFYKMGIAGVAESGDTISFVMQRTSQWDRGYWLALTSKLPSRFTLVKPDLDYNLVEYNTAGNVLLDNYIQGTTTKLTATQTVKPKGTPTGESYTTTHQETITTADGKVYKYVSSTDNTTGTVKLGTINVANYYTEVKGNVVVDYQDKQGNKIAERIVDTPDTSVGTAYDTTDHKPEIITTANGTTYRIDRSATIGKESGTVVEGTTRVVYVYDKIDKPTEKYGNVVVDYQDKQGNKIAERVVDTPTSKVGTAYDTTDHKPATITTADGTTYRIDRSATKGKESGQVVEGTTQVIYVYDKVEKPVEKKYGDVTVEY
;
A
#
# COMPACT_ATOMS: atom_id res chain seq x y z
N MET A 1 -3.66 -83.53 1.22
CA MET A 1 -2.86 -82.45 1.84
C MET A 1 -3.75 -81.21 1.83
N PHE A 2 -4.28 -80.78 2.96
CA PHE A 2 -3.65 -79.82 3.92
C PHE A 2 -3.52 -78.42 3.30
N HIS A 3 -4.14 -77.35 3.81
CA HIS A 3 -5.00 -77.19 5.01
C HIS A 3 -6.19 -76.23 4.74
N ASN A 4 -7.18 -76.21 5.65
CA ASN A 4 -8.35 -75.34 5.58
C ASN A 4 -8.60 -74.66 6.96
N SER A 5 -8.70 -73.33 7.00
CA SER A 5 -9.60 -72.57 7.88
C SER A 5 -9.45 -71.05 7.64
N LYS A 6 -10.36 -70.26 8.22
CA LYS A 6 -10.55 -68.81 7.95
C LYS A 6 -10.30 -67.97 9.20
N THR A 7 -9.91 -66.71 9.00
CA THR A 7 -10.47 -65.58 9.78
C THR A 7 -10.47 -64.31 8.93
N LYS A 8 -11.32 -63.32 9.28
CA LYS A 8 -11.52 -62.08 8.51
C LYS A 8 -10.71 -60.92 9.09
N GLY A 9 -10.07 -60.14 8.22
CA GLY A 9 -9.61 -58.77 8.53
C GLY A 9 -10.42 -57.75 7.74
N HIS A 10 -10.82 -56.63 8.36
CA HIS A 10 -11.58 -55.57 7.70
C HIS A 10 -10.64 -54.55 7.02
N GLY A 11 -10.67 -54.49 5.68
CA GLY A 11 -10.00 -53.44 4.90
C GLY A 11 -10.90 -52.21 4.73
N SER A 12 -10.43 -51.03 5.14
CA SER A 12 -11.17 -49.77 4.95
C SER A 12 -10.73 -49.06 3.67
N ILE A 13 -11.64 -48.95 2.69
CA ILE A 13 -11.38 -48.31 1.40
C ILE A 13 -11.71 -46.81 1.49
N ARG A 14 -10.68 -45.96 1.42
CA ARG A 14 -10.87 -44.52 1.25
C ARG A 14 -11.45 -44.24 -0.15
N LYS A 15 -12.63 -43.61 -0.20
CA LYS A 15 -13.20 -43.04 -1.43
C LYS A 15 -13.11 -41.52 -1.37
N ASN A 16 -12.33 -40.92 -2.26
CA ASN A 16 -12.36 -39.47 -2.46
C ASN A 16 -13.72 -39.07 -3.06
N LYS A 17 -14.30 -37.97 -2.55
CA LYS A 17 -15.30 -37.18 -3.26
C LYS A 17 -14.87 -35.73 -3.23
N VAL A 18 -14.62 -35.17 -4.41
CA VAL A 18 -14.47 -33.73 -4.61
C VAL A 18 -15.87 -33.13 -4.75
N TYR A 19 -16.15 -32.09 -3.98
CA TYR A 19 -17.25 -31.15 -4.26
C TYR A 19 -16.63 -29.75 -4.33
N GLY A 20 -16.60 -29.17 -5.52
CA GLY A 20 -16.25 -27.78 -5.73
C GLY A 20 -17.52 -26.95 -5.85
N THR A 21 -17.83 -26.14 -4.85
CA THR A 21 -18.86 -25.09 -4.92
C THR A 21 -18.18 -23.74 -5.10
N ILE A 22 -18.55 -23.03 -6.17
CA ILE A 22 -17.96 -21.73 -6.50
C ILE A 22 -18.61 -20.67 -5.60
N GLY A 23 -17.89 -20.22 -4.58
CA GLY A 23 -18.23 -19.05 -3.78
C GLY A 23 -17.50 -17.82 -4.31
N ILE A 24 -18.23 -16.79 -4.73
CA ILE A 24 -17.65 -15.47 -4.99
C ILE A 24 -17.34 -14.84 -3.64
N LEU A 25 -16.06 -14.86 -3.23
CA LEU A 25 -15.59 -14.21 -2.02
C LEU A 25 -15.55 -12.69 -2.22
N THR A 26 -16.67 -12.04 -1.92
CA THR A 26 -16.68 -10.61 -1.58
C THR A 26 -15.75 -10.39 -0.38
N LEU A 27 -14.77 -9.50 -0.52
CA LEU A 27 -13.75 -9.25 0.50
C LEU A 27 -14.34 -8.48 1.70
N GLY A 28 -15.01 -9.21 2.58
CA GLY A 28 -15.33 -8.76 3.94
C GLY A 28 -14.05 -8.66 4.79
N THR A 29 -13.97 -7.63 5.62
CA THR A 29 -12.79 -7.33 6.45
C THR A 29 -12.51 -8.44 7.48
N ILE A 30 -11.38 -9.13 7.35
CA ILE A 30 -10.86 -10.01 8.41
C ILE A 30 -10.19 -9.14 9.47
N ALA A 31 -10.86 -8.93 10.60
CA ALA A 31 -10.28 -8.33 11.78
C ALA A 31 -9.50 -9.38 12.58
N ILE A 32 -8.17 -9.24 12.64
CA ILE A 32 -7.32 -10.10 13.48
C ILE A 32 -7.35 -9.56 14.91
N LEU A 33 -8.12 -10.22 15.80
CA LEU A 33 -8.04 -9.98 17.23
C LEU A 33 -6.85 -10.74 17.82
N SER A 34 -5.73 -10.04 18.03
CA SER A 34 -4.61 -10.56 18.81
C SER A 34 -4.92 -10.44 20.31
N ALA A 35 -5.13 -11.58 20.98
CA ALA A 35 -5.29 -11.64 22.43
C ALA A 35 -4.24 -12.59 23.05
N HIS A 36 -3.06 -12.06 23.35
CA HIS A 36 -2.08 -12.74 24.19
C HIS A 36 -2.33 -12.44 25.66
N GLN A 37 -2.77 -13.45 26.41
CA GLN A 37 -2.38 -13.65 27.81
C GLN A 37 -1.97 -15.12 27.93
N GLY A 38 -0.83 -15.38 28.56
CA GLY A 38 -0.45 -16.73 28.95
C GLY A 38 -0.31 -16.81 30.47
N VAL A 39 -0.22 -18.03 31.01
CA VAL A 39 0.67 -18.42 32.12
C VAL A 39 0.43 -19.88 32.48
N ALA A 40 1.54 -20.60 32.71
CA ALA A 40 1.69 -21.89 33.39
C ALA A 40 0.89 -23.12 32.91
N ALA A 41 1.48 -24.28 33.20
CA ALA A 41 0.83 -25.59 33.16
C ALA A 41 0.75 -26.13 34.60
N ASP A 42 -0.20 -27.03 34.84
CA ASP A 42 -0.09 -28.05 35.90
C ASP A 42 -0.79 -29.34 35.43
N GLU A 43 -0.52 -30.46 36.08
CA GLU A 43 -0.95 -31.80 35.68
C GLU A 43 -2.26 -32.28 36.38
N VAL A 44 -2.54 -33.58 36.19
CA VAL A 44 -3.14 -34.52 37.16
C VAL A 44 -4.65 -34.86 37.00
N THR A 45 -4.86 -36.05 36.42
CA THR A 45 -6.01 -36.98 36.57
C THR A 45 -7.38 -36.68 35.95
N ALA A 46 -8.06 -37.77 35.60
CA ALA A 46 -9.41 -37.80 35.05
C ALA A 46 -10.40 -38.45 36.03
N THR A 47 -11.67 -38.08 35.94
CA THR A 47 -12.81 -38.88 36.42
C THR A 47 -13.88 -39.01 35.33
N LYS A 48 -14.80 -39.96 35.50
CA LYS A 48 -15.77 -40.46 34.49
C LYS A 48 -17.11 -40.74 35.22
N PRO A 49 -18.23 -40.90 34.50
CA PRO A 49 -19.15 -39.85 34.07
C PRO A 49 -20.51 -39.94 34.80
N THR A 50 -21.46 -39.06 34.47
CA THR A 50 -22.89 -39.27 34.77
C THR A 50 -23.78 -38.91 33.59
N THR A 51 -24.85 -39.69 33.40
CA THR A 51 -25.70 -39.70 32.20
C THR A 51 -26.91 -38.75 32.31
N SER A 52 -27.39 -38.27 31.15
CA SER A 52 -28.78 -37.89 30.75
C SER A 52 -28.91 -36.48 30.17
N THR A 53 -29.83 -36.15 29.24
CA THR A 53 -30.52 -36.92 28.19
C THR A 53 -30.96 -35.89 27.11
N PRO A 54 -30.84 -36.14 25.80
CA PRO A 54 -30.98 -35.08 24.79
C PRO A 54 -32.41 -34.83 24.30
N VAL A 55 -32.62 -33.66 23.70
CA VAL A 55 -33.69 -33.35 22.75
C VAL A 55 -33.07 -33.22 21.36
N ALA A 56 -33.79 -33.63 20.32
CA ALA A 56 -33.31 -33.66 18.94
C ALA A 56 -34.19 -32.81 18.01
N GLU A 57 -33.62 -32.33 16.91
CA GLU A 57 -34.38 -31.98 15.72
C GLU A 57 -33.61 -32.38 14.45
N ALA A 58 -34.29 -32.37 13.30
CA ALA A 58 -34.03 -33.32 12.21
C ALA A 58 -33.07 -32.84 11.10
N SER A 59 -32.58 -33.82 10.33
CA SER A 59 -31.65 -33.63 9.21
C SER A 59 -32.35 -33.33 7.89
N ASP A 60 -32.04 -32.19 7.28
CA ASP A 60 -32.44 -31.88 5.90
C ASP A 60 -31.66 -32.73 4.89
N THR A 61 -32.26 -33.08 3.74
CA THR A 61 -31.65 -34.01 2.77
C THR A 61 -32.09 -33.77 1.32
N SER A 62 -31.16 -34.04 0.40
CA SER A 62 -31.29 -34.19 -1.07
C SER A 62 -31.15 -32.91 -1.92
N LEU A 63 -30.24 -33.02 -2.91
CA LEU A 63 -30.07 -32.05 -3.99
C LEU A 63 -31.02 -32.39 -5.14
N ALA A 64 -31.65 -31.39 -5.75
CA ALA A 64 -32.39 -31.55 -7.00
C ALA A 64 -31.45 -31.38 -8.20
N VAL A 65 -31.38 -32.38 -9.08
CA VAL A 65 -30.81 -32.27 -10.43
C VAL A 65 -31.97 -32.19 -11.42
N GLN A 66 -32.11 -31.07 -12.12
CA GLN A 66 -33.06 -30.97 -13.23
C GLN A 66 -32.44 -31.49 -14.53
N SER A 67 -33.15 -32.40 -15.21
CA SER A 67 -32.86 -32.72 -16.60
C SER A 67 -34.08 -33.27 -17.35
N LYS A 68 -34.29 -32.73 -18.55
CA LYS A 68 -34.85 -33.38 -19.75
C LYS A 68 -36.38 -33.42 -19.99
N ALA A 69 -36.73 -32.94 -21.20
CA ALA A 69 -37.85 -33.27 -22.08
C ALA A 69 -39.32 -32.96 -21.67
N ALA A 70 -39.83 -31.87 -22.26
CA ALA A 70 -40.81 -31.90 -23.35
C ALA A 70 -41.86 -33.05 -23.43
N SER A 71 -43.12 -32.66 -23.20
CA SER A 71 -44.33 -32.95 -24.01
C SER A 71 -44.63 -34.36 -24.57
N THR A 72 -45.78 -34.92 -24.16
CA THR A 72 -46.85 -35.33 -25.10
C THR A 72 -48.26 -35.27 -24.46
N GLU A 73 -49.27 -34.98 -25.29
CA GLU A 73 -50.65 -35.54 -25.33
C GLU A 73 -51.66 -35.51 -24.15
N ALA A 74 -52.93 -35.26 -24.55
CA ALA A 74 -54.19 -35.98 -24.26
C ALA A 74 -54.60 -36.40 -22.82
N ALA A 75 -55.89 -36.52 -22.46
CA ALA A 75 -57.18 -36.02 -22.99
C ALA A 75 -58.30 -36.40 -21.98
N SER A 76 -59.53 -35.93 -22.19
CA SER A 76 -60.73 -36.14 -21.31
C SER A 76 -60.67 -35.29 -20.01
N SER A 77 -61.78 -34.90 -19.38
CA SER A 77 -63.17 -35.39 -19.44
C SER A 77 -64.14 -34.57 -20.31
N SER A 78 -65.43 -34.94 -20.30
CA SER A 78 -66.38 -34.75 -21.40
C SER A 78 -67.77 -34.26 -20.97
N THR A 79 -68.39 -33.35 -21.77
CA THR A 79 -69.85 -33.28 -22.13
C THR A 79 -70.87 -33.10 -20.97
N ALA A 80 -71.94 -32.29 -21.01
CA ALA A 80 -72.74 -31.67 -22.09
C ALA A 80 -73.14 -30.21 -21.70
N ALA A 81 -73.44 -29.24 -22.58
CA ALA A 81 -74.59 -29.08 -23.49
C ALA A 81 -75.97 -29.04 -22.77
N ALA A 82 -76.91 -28.11 -23.02
CA ALA A 82 -76.91 -26.92 -23.89
C ALA A 82 -78.05 -25.93 -23.50
N THR A 83 -78.00 -24.67 -23.99
CA THR A 83 -79.11 -23.74 -24.37
C THR A 83 -78.51 -22.35 -24.61
N THR A 84 -78.52 -21.78 -25.82
CA THR A 84 -79.59 -21.00 -26.51
C THR A 84 -79.35 -19.48 -26.39
N ALA A 85 -79.51 -18.75 -27.50
CA ALA A 85 -79.04 -17.37 -27.67
C ALA A 85 -80.06 -16.27 -27.31
N LYS A 86 -79.56 -15.06 -26.97
CA LYS A 86 -79.97 -13.80 -27.62
C LYS A 86 -78.86 -12.73 -27.48
N ALA A 87 -78.92 -11.70 -28.33
CA ALA A 87 -78.06 -10.50 -28.32
C ALA A 87 -78.80 -9.27 -27.71
N GLU A 88 -78.24 -8.08 -27.97
CA GLU A 88 -78.75 -6.71 -27.71
C GLU A 88 -78.34 -6.02 -26.39
N THR A 89 -77.31 -5.18 -26.53
CA THR A 89 -77.18 -3.80 -26.00
C THR A 89 -78.27 -3.24 -25.09
N THR A 90 -77.88 -2.70 -23.93
CA THR A 90 -78.25 -1.34 -23.49
C THR A 90 -77.39 -0.84 -22.32
N ALA A 91 -77.25 0.48 -22.21
CA ALA A 91 -76.83 1.24 -21.03
C ALA A 91 -78.06 2.08 -20.55
N PRO A 92 -78.04 2.98 -19.52
CA PRO A 92 -76.89 3.48 -18.73
C PRO A 92 -77.17 3.77 -17.21
N ALA A 93 -76.17 4.42 -16.57
CA ALA A 93 -76.30 5.45 -15.52
C ALA A 93 -76.75 5.11 -14.07
N GLY A 94 -76.24 5.93 -13.12
CA GLY A 94 -76.44 5.84 -11.67
C GLY A 94 -75.15 6.13 -10.89
N ALA A 95 -74.63 7.37 -10.90
CA ALA A 95 -74.89 8.43 -9.89
C ALA A 95 -74.08 8.25 -8.57
N THR A 96 -73.00 9.04 -8.35
CA THR A 96 -72.91 10.22 -7.43
C THR A 96 -73.30 9.96 -5.97
N SER A 97 -72.60 10.45 -4.92
CA SER A 97 -71.47 11.42 -4.80
C SER A 97 -70.62 11.04 -3.55
N THR A 98 -69.85 11.84 -2.77
CA THR A 98 -69.59 13.29 -2.57
C THR A 98 -68.21 13.49 -1.89
N ALA A 99 -67.52 14.61 -2.19
CA ALA A 99 -66.62 15.38 -1.31
C ALA A 99 -65.28 14.75 -0.81
N ASP A 100 -64.21 15.52 -0.49
CA ASP A 100 -64.06 16.99 -0.44
C ASP A 100 -62.64 17.51 -0.82
N THR A 101 -62.58 18.82 -1.09
CA THR A 101 -61.49 19.86 -1.15
C THR A 101 -60.00 19.53 -0.78
N THR A 102 -58.96 20.28 -1.22
CA THR A 102 -58.83 21.70 -1.66
C THR A 102 -57.53 22.00 -2.47
N THR A 103 -57.57 22.92 -3.47
CA THR A 103 -56.54 23.92 -3.95
C THR A 103 -55.05 23.52 -4.26
N THR A 104 -54.26 24.21 -5.12
CA THR A 104 -54.42 25.45 -5.94
C THR A 104 -53.58 25.40 -7.27
N GLU A 105 -53.91 26.30 -8.22
CA GLU A 105 -53.10 27.01 -9.27
C GLU A 105 -51.88 26.34 -10.00
N SER A 106 -51.67 26.38 -11.33
CA SER A 106 -52.18 27.14 -12.53
C SER A 106 -51.29 28.31 -13.05
N ALA A 107 -51.37 28.54 -14.39
CA ALA A 107 -50.64 29.49 -15.26
C ALA A 107 -49.09 29.32 -15.33
N ALA A 108 -48.37 29.22 -16.46
CA ALA A 108 -48.53 29.50 -17.91
C ALA A 108 -48.17 30.94 -18.38
N MET A 109 -47.09 31.08 -19.18
CA MET A 109 -47.01 31.97 -20.37
C MET A 109 -45.67 31.87 -21.16
N GLN A 110 -45.77 32.06 -22.49
CA GLN A 110 -44.71 32.51 -23.44
C GLN A 110 -44.70 34.07 -23.45
N PRO A 111 -43.86 34.86 -24.19
CA PRO A 111 -43.11 34.55 -25.43
C PRO A 111 -41.73 35.27 -25.57
N ALA A 112 -41.33 35.54 -26.83
CA ALA A 112 -40.55 36.68 -27.34
C ALA A 112 -39.04 36.49 -27.65
N ALA A 113 -38.52 37.40 -28.49
CA ALA A 113 -37.23 37.32 -29.17
C ALA A 113 -36.50 38.67 -29.22
N ALA A 114 -35.19 38.65 -29.49
CA ALA A 114 -34.35 39.82 -29.79
C ALA A 114 -33.31 39.45 -30.87
N SER A 115 -32.59 40.44 -31.43
CA SER A 115 -31.89 40.29 -32.72
C SER A 115 -30.49 40.91 -32.81
N ALA A 116 -29.76 40.48 -33.85
CA ALA A 116 -28.69 41.17 -34.57
C ALA A 116 -27.30 41.39 -33.91
N ALA A 117 -26.27 40.81 -34.57
CA ALA A 117 -25.04 41.52 -34.94
C ALA A 117 -24.36 40.84 -36.16
N THR A 118 -23.76 41.65 -37.04
CA THR A 118 -22.90 41.32 -38.21
C THR A 118 -21.52 40.75 -37.78
N THR A 119 -20.58 40.27 -38.62
CA THR A 119 -20.23 40.41 -40.07
C THR A 119 -19.37 39.18 -40.44
N ALA A 120 -19.53 38.46 -41.56
CA ALA A 120 -19.22 38.74 -42.98
C ALA A 120 -17.73 38.64 -43.42
N THR A 121 -17.45 37.70 -44.35
CA THR A 121 -16.28 37.64 -45.30
C THR A 121 -14.86 37.48 -44.70
N ALA A 122 -13.82 37.00 -45.43
CA ALA A 122 -13.66 36.69 -46.86
C ALA A 122 -12.75 35.46 -47.13
N THR A 123 -12.81 34.92 -48.36
CA THR A 123 -11.76 34.07 -48.97
C THR A 123 -10.57 34.93 -49.41
N PRO A 124 -9.35 34.35 -49.53
CA PRO A 124 -8.64 34.46 -50.81
C PRO A 124 -8.00 33.15 -51.29
N ALA A 125 -7.66 33.11 -52.58
CA ALA A 125 -6.94 32.03 -53.26
C ALA A 125 -5.87 32.64 -54.20
N ALA A 126 -5.06 31.79 -54.86
CA ALA A 126 -3.98 32.17 -55.80
C ALA A 126 -2.73 32.81 -55.08
N THR A 127 -1.50 32.95 -55.60
CA THR A 127 -0.75 32.55 -56.84
C THR A 127 0.75 32.90 -56.59
N THR A 128 1.85 32.34 -57.14
CA THR A 128 2.16 31.21 -58.08
C THR A 128 3.67 30.85 -57.94
N ALA A 129 4.14 29.77 -58.60
CA ALA A 129 5.53 29.60 -59.13
C ALA A 129 6.69 29.44 -58.11
N ALA A 130 7.90 28.95 -58.45
CA ALA A 130 8.39 28.04 -59.53
C ALA A 130 9.84 27.58 -59.21
N ALA A 131 10.47 26.83 -60.13
CA ALA A 131 11.84 26.25 -60.10
C ALA A 131 12.02 25.10 -59.07
N GLU A 132 12.53 23.90 -59.39
CA GLU A 132 13.64 23.45 -60.28
C GLU A 132 15.04 23.89 -59.83
N THR A 133 15.83 22.95 -59.30
CA THR A 133 17.07 22.55 -59.97
C THR A 133 17.57 21.17 -59.53
N THR A 134 18.18 20.48 -60.48
CA THR A 134 18.71 19.11 -60.44
C THR A 134 19.96 18.93 -59.59
N ALA A 135 20.11 17.75 -58.96
CA ALA A 135 21.41 17.21 -58.55
C ALA A 135 21.42 15.67 -58.47
N THR A 136 21.80 15.01 -59.56
CA THR A 136 22.26 13.61 -59.60
C THR A 136 23.56 13.58 -60.42
N PRO A 137 24.62 12.89 -59.97
CA PRO A 137 24.90 11.52 -60.42
C PRO A 137 25.54 10.62 -59.32
N ALA A 138 25.79 9.31 -59.50
CA ALA A 138 25.20 8.25 -60.33
C ALA A 138 25.87 6.89 -59.97
N THR A 139 25.27 5.76 -60.41
CA THR A 139 25.90 4.42 -60.58
C THR A 139 26.43 3.71 -59.30
N THR A 140 26.46 2.37 -59.20
CA THR A 140 26.65 1.32 -60.22
C THR A 140 25.70 0.11 -60.01
N ALA A 141 25.52 -0.74 -61.03
CA ALA A 141 24.50 -1.79 -61.11
C ALA A 141 25.06 -3.24 -61.10
N LYS A 142 24.16 -4.22 -61.38
CA LYS A 142 24.33 -5.68 -61.66
C LYS A 142 24.09 -6.59 -60.43
N ALA A 143 23.02 -7.39 -60.31
CA ALA A 143 22.45 -8.47 -61.16
C ALA A 143 23.33 -9.76 -61.17
N GLU A 144 22.85 -11.01 -61.17
CA GLU A 144 21.51 -11.66 -61.08
C GLU A 144 21.72 -13.19 -60.88
N ALA A 145 20.63 -13.99 -60.77
CA ALA A 145 20.59 -15.47 -60.93
C ALA A 145 21.34 -16.36 -59.90
N ALA A 146 21.03 -17.65 -59.69
CA ALA A 146 19.76 -18.41 -59.87
C ALA A 146 19.81 -19.77 -59.10
N THR A 147 18.62 -20.31 -58.80
CA THR A 147 18.23 -21.73 -58.52
C THR A 147 19.28 -22.81 -58.16
N ALA A 148 19.01 -23.55 -57.07
CA ALA A 148 18.85 -25.01 -57.10
C ALA A 148 18.21 -25.58 -55.80
N ALA A 149 17.53 -26.72 -55.91
CA ALA A 149 17.18 -27.64 -54.80
C ALA A 149 17.47 -29.08 -55.25
N PRO A 150 17.68 -30.04 -54.33
CA PRO A 150 16.72 -31.15 -54.24
C PRO A 150 16.50 -31.68 -52.80
N ALA A 151 15.74 -32.77 -52.66
CA ALA A 151 15.27 -33.37 -51.39
C ALA A 151 16.09 -34.60 -50.92
N GLY A 152 15.90 -35.06 -49.67
CA GLY A 152 16.52 -36.33 -49.21
C GLY A 152 16.39 -36.73 -47.72
N ALA A 153 15.23 -37.28 -47.33
CA ALA A 153 14.98 -38.35 -46.34
C ALA A 153 16.00 -38.79 -45.23
N VAL A 154 15.49 -38.89 -43.98
CA VAL A 154 15.63 -40.03 -43.01
C VAL A 154 16.92 -40.20 -42.15
N SER A 155 16.81 -39.71 -40.90
CA SER A 155 16.95 -40.43 -39.60
C SER A 155 18.29 -40.92 -39.01
N THR A 156 18.26 -41.07 -37.67
CA THR A 156 19.11 -41.83 -36.72
C THR A 156 20.32 -41.17 -36.01
N SER A 157 20.54 -41.66 -34.78
CA SER A 157 21.68 -41.48 -33.84
C SER A 157 21.96 -40.12 -33.17
N GLU A 158 21.68 -40.09 -31.87
CA GLU A 158 22.26 -39.27 -30.80
C GLU A 158 23.79 -39.46 -30.65
N PRO A 159 24.50 -38.43 -30.16
CA PRO A 159 25.60 -38.64 -29.20
C PRO A 159 25.38 -37.86 -27.88
N ALA A 160 25.52 -38.53 -26.75
CA ALA A 160 25.23 -37.98 -25.41
C ALA A 160 26.40 -37.20 -24.79
N ALA A 161 26.09 -36.07 -24.14
CA ALA A 161 26.97 -35.35 -23.20
C ALA A 161 26.14 -34.39 -22.32
N PRO A 162 26.61 -34.02 -21.11
CA PRO A 162 26.67 -34.87 -19.93
C PRO A 162 25.62 -34.44 -18.88
N THR A 163 25.39 -35.28 -17.86
CA THR A 163 24.46 -34.97 -16.77
C THR A 163 24.95 -33.83 -15.87
N THR A 164 24.23 -32.70 -15.87
CA THR A 164 24.30 -31.68 -14.82
C THR A 164 22.94 -31.51 -14.14
N THR A 165 22.87 -31.87 -12.86
CA THR A 165 21.65 -31.73 -12.06
C THR A 165 21.44 -30.28 -11.62
N THR A 166 20.81 -29.47 -12.46
CA THR A 166 20.36 -28.11 -12.12
C THR A 166 18.84 -28.03 -12.12
N THR A 167 18.23 -28.10 -10.94
CA THR A 167 16.81 -27.76 -10.73
C THR A 167 16.65 -26.24 -10.85
N PRO A 168 15.91 -25.72 -11.86
CA PRO A 168 15.70 -24.28 -11.99
C PRO A 168 14.50 -23.85 -11.15
N THR A 169 14.61 -23.92 -9.83
CA THR A 169 13.66 -23.21 -8.94
C THR A 169 14.00 -21.72 -8.98
N ALA A 170 13.57 -21.05 -10.05
CA ALA A 170 13.71 -19.60 -10.18
C ALA A 170 12.86 -18.94 -9.08
N THR A 171 13.53 -18.36 -8.09
CA THR A 171 12.91 -17.60 -7.01
C THR A 171 12.11 -16.43 -7.60
N PRO A 172 10.89 -16.13 -7.12
CA PRO A 172 10.18 -14.92 -7.54
C PRO A 172 11.04 -13.68 -7.34
N VAL A 173 11.17 -12.88 -8.40
CA VAL A 173 11.92 -11.61 -8.37
C VAL A 173 10.92 -10.51 -8.06
N ASP A 174 10.76 -10.18 -6.77
CA ASP A 174 9.88 -9.11 -6.34
C ASP A 174 10.37 -7.76 -6.88
N ARG A 175 9.46 -6.95 -7.44
CA ARG A 175 9.77 -5.59 -7.90
C ARG A 175 9.32 -4.58 -6.85
N THR A 176 10.28 -3.97 -6.17
CA THR A 176 10.07 -2.87 -5.22
C THR A 176 10.24 -1.52 -5.91
N GLU A 177 9.25 -0.63 -5.79
CA GLU A 177 9.25 0.71 -6.38
C GLU A 177 8.72 1.71 -5.33
N GLY A 178 9.63 2.41 -4.66
CA GLY A 178 9.30 3.23 -3.49
C GLY A 178 8.74 2.37 -2.35
N SER A 179 7.60 2.77 -1.80
CA SER A 179 6.92 2.05 -0.71
C SER A 179 6.10 0.83 -1.15
N LYS A 180 6.21 0.41 -2.41
CA LYS A 180 5.32 -0.57 -3.04
C LYS A 180 6.10 -1.79 -3.55
N VAL A 181 5.59 -2.98 -3.26
CA VAL A 181 6.16 -4.26 -3.71
C VAL A 181 5.16 -4.95 -4.62
N THR A 182 5.56 -5.31 -5.84
CA THR A 182 4.81 -6.19 -6.73
C THR A 182 5.48 -7.56 -6.75
N VAL A 183 4.72 -8.61 -6.45
CA VAL A 183 5.17 -9.99 -6.58
C VAL A 183 5.13 -10.39 -8.06
N GLU A 184 6.05 -11.26 -8.48
CA GLU A 184 6.06 -11.79 -9.84
C GLU A 184 6.33 -13.30 -9.86
N ASN A 185 5.31 -14.09 -9.50
CA ASN A 185 5.41 -15.54 -9.36
C ASN A 185 5.76 -16.25 -10.67
N GLN A 186 6.72 -17.18 -10.62
CA GLN A 186 7.22 -17.85 -11.82
C GLN A 186 6.17 -18.76 -12.48
N LYS A 187 5.32 -19.47 -11.72
CA LYS A 187 4.29 -20.35 -12.30
C LYS A 187 3.26 -19.55 -13.11
N LEU A 188 2.98 -18.30 -12.70
CA LEU A 188 2.12 -17.39 -13.46
C LEU A 188 2.79 -16.92 -14.76
N LYS A 189 4.08 -16.54 -14.70
CA LYS A 189 4.89 -16.25 -15.90
C LYS A 189 4.94 -17.42 -16.87
N ASP A 190 5.15 -18.64 -16.37
CA ASP A 190 5.20 -19.87 -17.15
C ASP A 190 3.85 -20.17 -17.82
N ALA A 191 2.74 -20.08 -17.07
CA ALA A 191 1.39 -20.34 -17.61
C ALA A 191 0.96 -19.31 -18.67
N ILE A 192 1.34 -18.03 -18.49
CA ILE A 192 1.12 -16.98 -19.50
C ILE A 192 2.00 -17.25 -20.75
N SER A 193 3.25 -17.65 -20.56
CA SER A 193 4.16 -17.98 -21.67
C SER A 193 3.67 -19.21 -22.45
N GLU A 194 3.14 -20.22 -21.77
CA GLU A 194 2.52 -21.40 -22.36
C GLU A 194 1.26 -21.01 -23.17
N ALA A 195 0.40 -20.16 -22.63
CA ALA A 195 -0.78 -19.64 -23.34
C ALA A 195 -0.40 -18.87 -24.62
N ASN A 196 0.58 -17.96 -24.53
CA ASN A 196 1.10 -17.20 -25.66
C ASN A 196 1.68 -18.12 -26.76
N GLY A 197 2.29 -19.24 -26.38
CA GLY A 197 2.78 -20.27 -27.30
C GLY A 197 1.71 -20.95 -28.17
N TYR A 198 0.44 -20.89 -27.74
CA TYR A 198 -0.74 -21.32 -28.53
C TYR A 198 -1.53 -20.13 -29.12
N ASN A 199 -0.92 -18.93 -29.13
CA ASN A 199 -1.54 -17.66 -29.47
C ASN A 199 -2.84 -17.36 -28.67
N ILE A 200 -2.92 -17.80 -27.41
CA ILE A 200 -4.02 -17.47 -26.50
C ILE A 200 -3.65 -16.19 -25.76
N ASP A 201 -4.39 -15.11 -26.03
CA ASP A 201 -4.14 -13.80 -25.39
C ASP A 201 -4.59 -13.83 -23.92
N VAL A 202 -3.65 -13.65 -22.98
CA VAL A 202 -3.96 -13.55 -21.54
C VAL A 202 -3.96 -12.08 -21.12
N LYS A 203 -5.13 -11.53 -20.82
CA LYS A 203 -5.35 -10.09 -20.57
C LYS A 203 -4.81 -9.69 -19.19
N LYS A 204 -3.89 -8.72 -19.14
CA LYS A 204 -3.49 -8.13 -17.86
C LYS A 204 -4.52 -7.12 -17.37
N ASN A 205 -5.18 -7.44 -16.26
CA ASN A 205 -6.01 -6.54 -15.47
C ASN A 205 -5.15 -5.64 -14.55
N PRO A 206 -5.72 -4.56 -13.97
CA PRO A 206 -5.04 -3.77 -12.94
C PRO A 206 -4.52 -4.64 -11.79
N ASN A 207 -3.34 -4.30 -11.25
CA ASN A 207 -2.76 -5.03 -10.13
C ASN A 207 -3.70 -5.04 -8.90
N ASN A 208 -3.71 -6.15 -8.15
CA ASN A 208 -4.53 -6.31 -6.95
C ASN A 208 -3.72 -6.00 -5.69
N ASN A 209 -4.09 -4.93 -4.96
CA ASN A 209 -3.36 -4.51 -3.75
C ASN A 209 -3.95 -5.14 -2.48
N ILE A 210 -3.16 -6.00 -1.82
CA ILE A 210 -3.56 -6.71 -0.58
C ILE A 210 -3.22 -5.92 0.71
N GLY A 211 -3.08 -4.59 0.59
CA GLY A 211 -2.91 -3.65 1.69
C GLY A 211 -1.47 -3.47 2.16
N THR A 212 -1.31 -2.82 3.32
CA THR A 212 -0.01 -2.37 3.84
C THR A 212 0.55 -3.32 4.90
N ALA A 213 1.85 -3.61 4.82
CA ALA A 213 2.64 -4.27 5.85
C ALA A 213 3.46 -3.26 6.64
N ASN A 214 3.45 -3.37 7.97
CA ASN A 214 4.13 -2.46 8.90
C ASN A 214 5.29 -3.11 9.66
N SER A 215 5.60 -4.37 9.34
CA SER A 215 6.70 -5.16 9.91
C SER A 215 7.15 -6.23 8.91
N GLU A 216 8.33 -6.81 9.13
CA GLU A 216 8.86 -7.89 8.29
C GLU A 216 7.93 -9.11 8.26
N VAL A 217 7.34 -9.47 9.42
CA VAL A 217 6.36 -10.56 9.52
C VAL A 217 5.06 -10.24 8.75
N GLU A 218 4.57 -9.00 8.84
CA GLU A 218 3.41 -8.57 8.02
C GLU A 218 3.74 -8.58 6.51
N ALA A 219 5.00 -8.34 6.12
CA ALA A 219 5.43 -8.29 4.72
C ALA A 219 5.61 -9.69 4.11
N GLU A 220 6.29 -10.60 4.79
CA GLU A 220 6.44 -11.98 4.32
C GLU A 220 5.09 -12.70 4.26
N ALA A 221 4.19 -12.50 5.24
CA ALA A 221 2.83 -13.04 5.19
C ALA A 221 2.01 -12.49 3.98
N LYS A 222 2.21 -11.22 3.60
CA LYS A 222 1.61 -10.67 2.37
C LYS A 222 2.25 -11.25 1.11
N LYS A 223 3.56 -11.42 1.08
CA LYS A 223 4.30 -12.03 -0.03
C LYS A 223 3.91 -13.50 -0.26
N GLU A 224 3.70 -14.28 0.78
CA GLU A 224 3.20 -15.66 0.68
C GLU A 224 1.76 -15.70 0.15
N LEU A 225 0.88 -14.84 0.67
CA LEU A 225 -0.50 -14.69 0.18
C LEU A 225 -0.53 -14.25 -1.30
N ALA A 226 0.29 -13.28 -1.68
CA ALA A 226 0.41 -12.79 -3.05
C ALA A 226 0.87 -13.89 -4.02
N ASN A 227 1.91 -14.65 -3.66
CA ASN A 227 2.33 -15.83 -4.43
C ASN A 227 1.18 -16.84 -4.55
N THR A 228 0.49 -17.17 -3.46
CA THR A 228 -0.64 -18.13 -3.45
C THR A 228 -1.79 -17.72 -4.38
N LEU A 229 -2.10 -16.42 -4.42
CA LEU A 229 -3.09 -15.84 -5.33
C LEU A 229 -2.63 -15.89 -6.80
N GLU A 230 -1.35 -15.63 -7.09
CA GLU A 230 -0.81 -15.76 -8.45
C GLU A 230 -0.71 -17.22 -8.93
N GLU A 231 -0.40 -18.17 -8.05
CA GLU A 231 -0.42 -19.61 -8.39
C GLU A 231 -1.83 -20.14 -8.64
N THR A 232 -2.83 -19.59 -7.95
CA THR A 232 -4.24 -19.88 -8.21
C THR A 232 -4.65 -19.39 -9.61
N GLN A 233 -4.19 -18.20 -10.02
CA GLN A 233 -4.41 -17.69 -11.37
C GLN A 233 -3.67 -18.51 -12.43
N ALA A 234 -2.40 -18.87 -12.18
CA ALA A 234 -1.61 -19.75 -13.05
C ALA A 234 -2.30 -21.09 -13.30
N THR A 235 -2.88 -21.68 -12.25
CA THR A 235 -3.63 -22.95 -12.32
C THR A 235 -4.88 -22.81 -13.19
N ARG A 236 -5.62 -21.70 -13.09
CA ARG A 236 -6.78 -21.41 -13.96
C ARG A 236 -6.35 -21.23 -15.42
N ILE A 237 -5.33 -20.42 -15.68
CA ILE A 237 -4.78 -20.19 -17.02
C ILE A 237 -4.39 -21.52 -17.65
N LYS A 238 -3.55 -22.31 -16.98
CA LYS A 238 -3.13 -23.63 -17.45
C LYS A 238 -4.31 -24.58 -17.70
N THR A 239 -5.33 -24.59 -16.84
CA THR A 239 -6.53 -25.41 -17.05
C THR A 239 -7.27 -25.04 -18.34
N GLY A 240 -7.34 -23.75 -18.68
CA GLY A 240 -7.88 -23.25 -19.95
C GLY A 240 -7.02 -23.63 -21.16
N VAL A 241 -5.70 -23.46 -21.06
CA VAL A 241 -4.75 -23.86 -22.12
C VAL A 241 -4.79 -25.37 -22.36
N ASP A 242 -4.83 -26.19 -21.31
CA ASP A 242 -4.91 -27.65 -21.43
C ASP A 242 -6.27 -28.12 -21.98
N ALA A 243 -7.35 -27.36 -21.79
CA ALA A 243 -8.61 -27.57 -22.52
C ALA A 243 -8.43 -27.28 -24.01
N TYR A 244 -7.90 -26.10 -24.35
CA TYR A 244 -7.62 -25.73 -25.74
C TYR A 244 -6.72 -26.74 -26.46
N LYS A 245 -5.68 -27.29 -25.81
CA LYS A 245 -4.83 -28.36 -26.39
C LYS A 245 -5.63 -29.61 -26.78
N ARG A 246 -6.57 -30.05 -25.94
CA ARG A 246 -7.43 -31.22 -26.23
C ARG A 246 -8.38 -30.93 -27.38
N ASP A 247 -8.96 -29.73 -27.40
CA ASP A 247 -9.87 -29.26 -28.43
C ASP A 247 -9.17 -29.03 -29.78
N LEU A 248 -7.94 -28.52 -29.76
CA LEU A 248 -7.05 -28.39 -30.91
C LEU A 248 -6.69 -29.77 -31.50
N LYS A 249 -6.32 -30.72 -30.66
CA LYS A 249 -6.06 -32.12 -31.07
C LYS A 249 -7.30 -32.74 -31.69
N LYS A 250 -8.47 -32.55 -31.10
CA LYS A 250 -9.76 -33.01 -31.66
C LYS A 250 -10.05 -32.37 -33.02
N ALA A 251 -9.78 -31.07 -33.20
CA ALA A 251 -9.93 -30.40 -34.49
C ALA A 251 -9.04 -31.06 -35.56
N GLN A 252 -7.74 -31.24 -35.25
CA GLN A 252 -6.76 -31.88 -36.14
C GLN A 252 -7.23 -33.27 -36.59
N GLU A 253 -7.60 -34.13 -35.62
CA GLU A 253 -8.02 -35.52 -35.86
C GLU A 253 -9.32 -35.66 -36.68
N ASN A 254 -10.19 -34.65 -36.69
CA ASN A 254 -11.50 -34.72 -37.34
C ASN A 254 -11.60 -33.91 -38.65
N THR A 255 -10.53 -33.27 -39.13
CA THR A 255 -10.54 -32.48 -40.38
C THR A 255 -11.10 -33.24 -41.59
N GLY A 256 -10.76 -34.53 -41.72
CA GLY A 256 -11.29 -35.44 -42.75
C GLY A 256 -12.66 -36.07 -42.46
N THR A 257 -13.41 -35.60 -41.46
CA THR A 257 -14.69 -36.22 -41.02
C THR A 257 -15.92 -35.37 -41.37
N ASP A 258 -16.96 -36.02 -41.87
CA ASP A 258 -18.24 -35.40 -42.28
C ASP A 258 -18.86 -34.50 -41.20
N GLY A 259 -19.03 -33.22 -41.54
CA GLY A 259 -19.57 -32.19 -40.65
C GLY A 259 -18.52 -31.49 -39.77
N TYR A 260 -17.22 -31.66 -40.00
CA TYR A 260 -16.16 -30.83 -39.42
C TYR A 260 -15.56 -29.88 -40.46
N LEU A 261 -14.82 -28.84 -40.03
CA LEU A 261 -14.05 -28.00 -40.95
C LEU A 261 -12.89 -28.80 -41.58
N SER A 262 -12.63 -28.61 -42.87
CA SER A 262 -11.57 -29.31 -43.61
C SER A 262 -10.14 -28.94 -43.20
N GLU A 263 -9.98 -27.89 -42.40
CA GLU A 263 -8.73 -27.43 -41.81
C GLU A 263 -9.00 -26.89 -40.39
N VAL A 264 -7.93 -26.74 -39.61
CA VAL A 264 -8.01 -26.29 -38.21
C VAL A 264 -8.02 -24.76 -38.15
N VAL A 265 -9.17 -24.18 -37.83
CA VAL A 265 -9.35 -22.74 -37.62
C VAL A 265 -9.98 -22.49 -36.25
N SER A 266 -9.40 -21.58 -35.46
CA SER A 266 -10.00 -21.12 -34.21
C SER A 266 -10.97 -19.98 -34.46
N GLN A 267 -12.21 -20.12 -33.99
CA GLN A 267 -13.24 -19.08 -34.00
C GLN A 267 -12.91 -18.01 -32.94
N GLY A 268 -12.63 -16.78 -33.39
CA GLY A 268 -12.49 -15.60 -32.56
C GLY A 268 -13.80 -14.84 -32.32
N LEU A 269 -14.81 -15.01 -33.19
CA LEU A 269 -16.10 -14.32 -33.12
C LEU A 269 -17.18 -15.19 -32.45
N LYS A 270 -17.82 -14.67 -31.42
CA LYS A 270 -19.08 -15.18 -30.89
C LYS A 270 -20.20 -14.18 -31.23
N PHE A 271 -21.06 -14.57 -32.15
CA PHE A 271 -22.18 -13.78 -32.67
C PHE A 271 -23.30 -14.75 -33.10
N GLU A 272 -23.92 -15.39 -32.11
CA GLU A 272 -24.78 -16.56 -32.33
C GLU A 272 -26.29 -16.24 -32.26
N SER A 273 -26.71 -15.43 -31.30
CA SER A 273 -28.11 -15.08 -31.03
C SER A 273 -28.20 -13.77 -30.24
N GLU A 274 -28.94 -12.78 -30.74
CA GLU A 274 -29.10 -11.46 -30.13
C GLU A 274 -30.59 -11.02 -30.10
N PRO A 275 -31.48 -11.78 -29.43
CA PRO A 275 -32.94 -11.63 -29.53
C PRO A 275 -33.49 -10.29 -29.04
N ASN A 276 -32.69 -9.53 -28.30
CA ASN A 276 -33.02 -8.22 -27.72
C ASN A 276 -32.31 -7.05 -28.44
N GLY A 277 -31.68 -7.31 -29.59
CA GLY A 277 -31.05 -6.27 -30.39
C GLY A 277 -32.04 -5.19 -30.84
N LYS A 278 -31.54 -3.96 -30.98
CA LYS A 278 -32.31 -2.79 -31.41
C LYS A 278 -31.83 -2.32 -32.78
N LEU A 279 -32.64 -2.59 -33.80
CA LEU A 279 -32.47 -2.13 -35.18
C LEU A 279 -32.70 -0.61 -35.31
N SER A 280 -31.92 0.01 -36.18
CA SER A 280 -32.12 1.34 -36.77
C SER A 280 -31.68 1.27 -38.24
N ILE A 281 -32.44 1.88 -39.16
CA ILE A 281 -32.12 1.87 -40.61
C ILE A 281 -31.90 3.30 -41.09
N SER A 282 -30.86 3.50 -41.89
CA SER A 282 -30.61 4.73 -42.65
C SER A 282 -30.31 4.41 -44.13
N GLY A 283 -30.35 5.43 -44.99
CA GLY A 283 -30.19 5.27 -46.44
C GLY A 283 -31.48 4.90 -47.20
N ALA A 284 -32.59 4.65 -46.49
CA ALA A 284 -33.93 4.42 -47.07
C ALA A 284 -34.97 5.37 -46.48
N THR A 285 -35.96 5.74 -47.31
CA THR A 285 -37.09 6.62 -46.95
C THR A 285 -38.46 5.93 -47.11
N GLU A 286 -38.48 4.71 -47.63
CA GLU A 286 -39.68 3.95 -47.99
C GLU A 286 -39.58 2.52 -47.44
N PHE A 287 -40.51 2.14 -46.57
CA PHE A 287 -40.62 0.83 -45.92
C PHE A 287 -41.97 0.21 -46.21
N GLY A 288 -42.03 -1.09 -46.49
CA GLY A 288 -43.30 -1.80 -46.69
C GLY A 288 -44.21 -1.69 -45.47
N GLN A 289 -45.48 -1.34 -45.66
CA GLN A 289 -46.44 -1.05 -44.58
C GLN A 289 -47.48 -2.16 -44.36
N LYS A 290 -47.79 -2.92 -45.42
CA LYS A 290 -48.79 -4.01 -45.43
C LYS A 290 -48.09 -5.36 -45.30
N ASP A 291 -48.68 -6.30 -44.58
CA ASP A 291 -48.17 -7.68 -44.45
C ASP A 291 -47.80 -8.29 -45.82
N MET A 292 -46.60 -8.87 -45.88
CA MET A 292 -46.06 -9.52 -47.08
C MET A 292 -46.08 -11.05 -46.84
N PRO A 293 -47.04 -11.80 -47.41
CA PRO A 293 -47.32 -13.18 -47.00
C PRO A 293 -46.40 -14.23 -47.63
N ASN A 294 -45.67 -13.87 -48.69
CA ASN A 294 -44.76 -14.71 -49.47
C ASN A 294 -43.53 -13.89 -49.92
N ALA A 295 -42.60 -14.49 -50.67
CA ALA A 295 -41.27 -13.91 -50.90
C ALA A 295 -41.22 -13.00 -52.15
N GLN A 296 -42.18 -12.07 -52.21
CA GLN A 296 -42.49 -11.20 -53.34
C GLN A 296 -41.38 -10.21 -53.69
N SER A 297 -41.22 -9.92 -54.98
CA SER A 297 -40.45 -8.77 -55.46
C SER A 297 -41.17 -7.43 -55.18
N TYR A 298 -40.50 -6.30 -55.50
CA TYR A 298 -41.10 -4.97 -55.43
C TYR A 298 -42.38 -4.87 -56.27
N ASP A 299 -42.30 -5.26 -57.55
CA ASP A 299 -43.42 -5.20 -58.49
C ASP A 299 -44.57 -6.12 -58.05
N GLU A 300 -44.26 -7.32 -57.57
CA GLU A 300 -45.24 -8.31 -57.10
C GLU A 300 -45.94 -7.86 -55.81
N TYR A 301 -45.20 -7.26 -54.87
CA TYR A 301 -45.75 -6.72 -53.63
C TYR A 301 -46.70 -5.53 -53.90
N VAL A 302 -46.28 -4.59 -54.75
CA VAL A 302 -47.10 -3.43 -55.14
C VAL A 302 -48.34 -3.89 -55.93
N ALA A 303 -48.21 -4.85 -56.86
CA ALA A 303 -49.34 -5.44 -57.58
C ALA A 303 -50.32 -6.18 -56.65
N GLY A 304 -49.83 -6.79 -55.56
CA GLY A 304 -50.65 -7.32 -54.46
C GLY A 304 -51.32 -6.25 -53.58
N GLY A 305 -51.27 -4.98 -53.99
CA GLY A 305 -51.75 -3.84 -53.22
C GLY A 305 -50.96 -3.61 -51.93
N GLY A 306 -49.68 -3.98 -51.91
CA GLY A 306 -48.69 -3.57 -50.93
C GLY A 306 -48.34 -2.09 -51.10
N THR A 307 -47.95 -1.44 -50.00
CA THR A 307 -47.70 0.00 -49.96
C THR A 307 -46.40 0.30 -49.20
N PHE A 308 -45.73 1.37 -49.60
CA PHE A 308 -44.55 1.88 -48.91
C PHE A 308 -44.87 3.19 -48.19
N GLY A 309 -44.17 3.45 -47.08
CA GLY A 309 -44.32 4.64 -46.24
C GLY A 309 -43.05 4.94 -45.44
N SER A 310 -42.98 6.11 -44.82
CA SER A 310 -41.77 6.61 -44.16
C SER A 310 -41.48 5.98 -42.79
N THR A 311 -42.46 5.34 -42.14
CA THR A 311 -42.32 4.71 -40.83
C THR A 311 -41.82 3.26 -40.98
N PRO A 312 -40.68 2.87 -40.38
CA PRO A 312 -40.25 1.48 -40.37
C PRO A 312 -41.23 0.59 -39.58
N VAL A 313 -41.79 -0.41 -40.25
CA VAL A 313 -42.55 -1.51 -39.64
C VAL A 313 -42.04 -2.85 -40.20
N ALA A 314 -42.37 -3.96 -39.54
CA ALA A 314 -41.86 -5.29 -39.88
C ALA A 314 -42.96 -6.24 -40.44
N PRO A 315 -43.45 -6.02 -41.68
CA PRO A 315 -44.63 -6.71 -42.22
C PRO A 315 -44.32 -8.09 -42.81
N PHE A 316 -43.06 -8.43 -43.09
CA PHE A 316 -42.69 -9.75 -43.56
C PHE A 316 -42.38 -10.64 -42.35
N THR A 317 -43.04 -11.80 -42.26
CA THR A 317 -42.80 -12.79 -41.20
C THR A 317 -42.48 -14.13 -41.84
N THR A 318 -41.34 -14.74 -41.50
CA THR A 318 -40.93 -16.03 -42.08
C THR A 318 -40.72 -17.11 -41.02
N THR A 319 -41.38 -18.25 -41.22
CA THR A 319 -41.23 -19.46 -40.39
C THR A 319 -39.87 -20.13 -40.56
N LEU A 320 -39.19 -19.92 -41.69
CA LEU A 320 -37.84 -20.46 -41.98
C LEU A 320 -36.82 -20.04 -40.92
N SER A 321 -36.97 -18.82 -40.39
CA SER A 321 -36.04 -18.18 -39.45
C SER A 321 -35.93 -18.83 -38.05
N GLY A 322 -36.65 -19.93 -37.79
CA GLY A 322 -36.70 -20.58 -36.49
C GLY A 322 -37.37 -19.70 -35.43
N GLY A 323 -38.71 -19.78 -35.36
CA GLY A 323 -39.53 -19.04 -34.40
C GLY A 323 -40.36 -17.89 -34.98
N GLY A 324 -40.43 -17.73 -36.31
CA GLY A 324 -41.31 -16.72 -36.94
C GLY A 324 -40.80 -15.28 -36.82
N SER A 325 -39.51 -15.06 -37.15
CA SER A 325 -38.90 -13.72 -37.10
C SER A 325 -39.56 -12.77 -38.09
N ARG A 326 -39.80 -11.54 -37.63
CA ARG A 326 -40.31 -10.42 -38.41
C ARG A 326 -39.16 -9.65 -39.04
N PHE A 327 -39.35 -9.13 -40.24
CA PHE A 327 -38.34 -8.35 -40.97
C PHE A 327 -38.93 -7.00 -41.41
N VAL A 328 -38.19 -5.93 -41.14
CA VAL A 328 -38.41 -4.59 -41.70
C VAL A 328 -37.91 -4.59 -43.14
N ILE A 329 -38.78 -4.25 -44.09
CA ILE A 329 -38.51 -4.33 -45.53
C ILE A 329 -38.48 -2.95 -46.21
N PRO A 330 -37.36 -2.21 -46.14
CA PRO A 330 -37.17 -1.05 -47.00
C PRO A 330 -37.12 -1.40 -48.50
N LYS A 331 -37.68 -0.50 -49.31
CA LYS A 331 -37.45 -0.40 -50.75
C LYS A 331 -35.99 -0.01 -51.01
N ILE A 332 -35.37 -0.60 -52.02
CA ILE A 332 -33.96 -0.35 -52.37
C ILE A 332 -33.77 -0.25 -53.89
N GLU A 333 -33.45 0.95 -54.37
CA GLU A 333 -33.17 1.23 -55.78
C GLU A 333 -31.82 0.63 -56.22
N ASN A 334 -31.63 0.48 -57.53
CA ASN A 334 -30.38 -0.05 -58.06
C ASN A 334 -29.19 0.87 -57.74
N ASN A 335 -28.09 0.30 -57.24
CA ASN A 335 -26.92 0.98 -56.68
C ASN A 335 -27.16 1.81 -55.40
N GLN A 336 -28.36 1.80 -54.81
CA GLN A 336 -28.60 2.37 -53.48
C GLN A 336 -28.00 1.48 -52.40
N THR A 337 -27.38 2.09 -51.39
CA THR A 337 -26.93 1.41 -50.16
C THR A 337 -27.84 1.78 -48.99
N ILE A 338 -28.30 0.77 -48.25
CA ILE A 338 -29.06 0.91 -47.01
C ILE A 338 -28.21 0.39 -45.86
N THR A 339 -28.19 1.12 -44.75
CA THR A 339 -27.38 0.76 -43.57
C THR A 339 -28.30 0.40 -42.41
N ALA A 340 -28.32 -0.88 -42.05
CA ALA A 340 -28.99 -1.38 -40.85
C ALA A 340 -27.98 -1.47 -39.69
N THR A 341 -28.20 -0.69 -38.64
CA THR A 341 -27.40 -0.70 -37.41
C THR A 341 -28.19 -1.40 -36.31
N TYR A 342 -27.59 -2.43 -35.71
CA TYR A 342 -28.12 -3.09 -34.53
C TYR A 342 -27.29 -2.72 -33.31
N SER A 343 -27.98 -2.28 -32.26
CA SER A 343 -27.42 -1.90 -30.96
C SER A 343 -28.03 -2.76 -29.85
N ASN A 344 -27.65 -2.53 -28.59
CA ASN A 344 -28.09 -3.34 -27.44
C ASN A 344 -27.74 -4.83 -27.57
N LEU A 345 -26.54 -5.14 -28.07
CA LEU A 345 -26.05 -6.52 -28.11
C LEU A 345 -25.62 -6.99 -26.71
N GLN A 346 -25.96 -8.22 -26.37
CA GLN A 346 -25.91 -8.78 -25.01
C GLN A 346 -25.00 -10.01 -24.90
N ASN A 347 -24.98 -10.86 -25.93
CA ASN A 347 -24.39 -12.21 -25.89
C ASN A 347 -23.05 -12.32 -26.63
N SER A 348 -22.75 -11.33 -27.49
CA SER A 348 -21.70 -11.40 -28.50
C SER A 348 -20.37 -10.81 -28.06
N THR A 349 -19.28 -11.49 -28.44
CA THR A 349 -17.90 -11.10 -28.13
C THR A 349 -16.98 -11.38 -29.32
N TYR A 350 -15.85 -10.68 -29.40
CA TYR A 350 -14.73 -11.02 -30.28
C TYR A 350 -13.47 -11.10 -29.43
N ASN A 351 -12.81 -12.27 -29.43
CA ASN A 351 -11.69 -12.60 -28.54
C ASN A 351 -11.97 -12.21 -27.07
N GLY A 352 -13.20 -12.48 -26.60
CA GLY A 352 -13.70 -12.09 -25.29
C GLY A 352 -14.09 -10.61 -25.12
N LYS A 353 -13.61 -9.66 -25.94
CA LYS A 353 -14.07 -8.26 -25.87
C LYS A 353 -15.54 -8.18 -26.28
N LYS A 354 -16.38 -7.52 -25.49
CA LYS A 354 -17.82 -7.36 -25.78
C LYS A 354 -18.04 -6.57 -27.08
N ILE A 355 -18.93 -7.10 -27.93
CA ILE A 355 -19.50 -6.37 -29.07
C ILE A 355 -20.72 -5.59 -28.58
N SER A 356 -20.79 -4.29 -28.89
CA SER A 356 -21.94 -3.44 -28.51
C SER A 356 -22.95 -3.25 -29.64
N LYS A 357 -22.45 -3.31 -30.88
CA LYS A 357 -23.13 -2.88 -32.09
C LYS A 357 -22.59 -3.64 -33.30
N VAL A 358 -23.48 -4.00 -34.24
CA VAL A 358 -23.12 -4.49 -35.58
C VAL A 358 -23.82 -3.63 -36.63
N VAL A 359 -23.16 -3.42 -37.76
CA VAL A 359 -23.67 -2.64 -38.90
C VAL A 359 -23.64 -3.50 -40.15
N TYR A 360 -24.76 -3.58 -40.85
CA TYR A 360 -24.91 -4.17 -42.17
C TYR A 360 -25.16 -3.06 -43.20
N GLU A 361 -24.22 -2.85 -44.11
CA GLU A 361 -24.42 -2.00 -45.30
C GLU A 361 -24.83 -2.92 -46.46
N VAL A 362 -26.01 -2.71 -47.04
CA VAL A 362 -26.52 -3.54 -48.15
C VAL A 362 -26.73 -2.68 -49.38
N THR A 363 -26.04 -3.01 -50.48
CA THR A 363 -26.18 -2.34 -51.78
C THR A 363 -26.88 -3.25 -52.78
N ASN A 364 -28.00 -2.80 -53.33
CA ASN A 364 -28.67 -3.50 -54.44
C ASN A 364 -27.84 -3.32 -55.72
N ILE A 365 -27.48 -4.42 -56.38
CA ILE A 365 -26.75 -4.44 -57.67
C ILE A 365 -27.44 -5.38 -58.67
N SER A 366 -28.77 -5.54 -58.54
CA SER A 366 -29.60 -6.45 -59.33
C SER A 366 -30.10 -5.85 -60.67
N GLY A 367 -29.87 -4.55 -60.90
CA GLY A 367 -30.23 -3.84 -62.15
C GLY A 367 -31.50 -2.98 -62.09
N GLY A 368 -32.32 -3.13 -61.04
CA GLY A 368 -33.60 -2.40 -60.86
C GLY A 368 -34.02 -2.35 -59.40
N THR A 369 -35.17 -1.74 -59.12
CA THR A 369 -35.75 -1.61 -57.76
C THR A 369 -36.01 -2.98 -57.13
N GLY A 370 -35.67 -3.12 -55.84
CA GLY A 370 -35.85 -4.35 -55.08
C GLY A 370 -36.29 -4.10 -53.65
N ILE A 371 -36.31 -5.18 -52.86
CA ILE A 371 -36.59 -5.14 -51.42
C ILE A 371 -35.48 -5.89 -50.69
N VAL A 372 -34.96 -5.30 -49.62
CA VAL A 372 -34.10 -5.97 -48.63
C VAL A 372 -34.85 -6.02 -47.30
N GLY A 373 -34.82 -7.16 -46.62
CA GLY A 373 -35.40 -7.36 -45.30
C GLY A 373 -34.32 -7.47 -44.23
N PHE A 374 -34.46 -6.68 -43.17
CA PHE A 374 -33.63 -6.74 -41.96
C PHE A 374 -34.46 -7.26 -40.79
N ALA A 375 -33.96 -8.26 -40.06
CA ALA A 375 -34.68 -8.83 -38.91
C ALA A 375 -34.98 -7.75 -37.85
N GLU A 376 -36.21 -7.71 -37.32
CA GLU A 376 -36.70 -6.62 -36.47
C GLU A 376 -35.85 -6.38 -35.20
N LYS A 377 -35.25 -7.46 -34.66
CA LYS A 377 -34.53 -7.47 -33.37
C LYS A 377 -33.18 -8.15 -33.44
N ASP A 378 -33.19 -9.42 -33.88
CA ASP A 378 -32.04 -10.32 -33.82
C ASP A 378 -31.19 -10.27 -35.10
N PRO A 379 -30.04 -9.57 -35.12
CA PRO A 379 -29.21 -9.48 -36.31
C PRO A 379 -28.63 -10.83 -36.76
N THR A 380 -28.60 -11.88 -35.92
CA THR A 380 -28.05 -13.18 -36.36
C THR A 380 -29.03 -13.95 -37.24
N LYS A 381 -30.31 -13.59 -37.22
CA LYS A 381 -31.31 -13.97 -38.24
C LYS A 381 -31.00 -13.35 -39.61
N GLY A 382 -30.08 -12.39 -39.67
CA GLY A 382 -29.44 -11.92 -40.89
C GLY A 382 -30.35 -11.12 -41.82
N ILE A 383 -30.21 -11.38 -43.12
CA ILE A 383 -30.76 -10.57 -44.21
C ILE A 383 -31.62 -11.44 -45.12
N TYR A 384 -32.78 -10.91 -45.52
CA TYR A 384 -33.60 -11.47 -46.59
C TYR A 384 -33.49 -10.55 -47.82
N THR A 385 -33.37 -11.11 -49.02
CA THR A 385 -33.34 -10.35 -50.28
C THR A 385 -34.46 -10.82 -51.20
N PHE A 386 -35.17 -9.87 -51.81
CA PHE A 386 -36.27 -10.14 -52.73
C PHE A 386 -36.06 -9.38 -54.04
N TYR A 387 -36.29 -10.08 -55.15
CA TYR A 387 -36.12 -9.54 -56.50
C TYR A 387 -36.82 -10.43 -57.53
N ASN A 388 -37.17 -9.83 -58.67
CA ASN A 388 -38.00 -10.42 -59.72
C ASN A 388 -37.57 -11.85 -60.10
N ILE A 389 -38.55 -12.73 -60.31
CA ILE A 389 -38.30 -14.11 -60.74
C ILE A 389 -37.71 -14.15 -62.16
N ASN A 390 -36.94 -15.19 -62.45
CA ASN A 390 -36.11 -15.34 -63.67
C ASN A 390 -35.03 -14.26 -63.86
N GLN A 391 -34.84 -13.34 -62.90
CA GLN A 391 -33.76 -12.36 -62.88
C GLN A 391 -32.76 -12.64 -61.74
N PRO A 392 -31.48 -12.32 -61.92
CA PRO A 392 -30.47 -12.49 -60.88
C PRO A 392 -30.66 -11.46 -59.76
N SER A 393 -31.11 -11.92 -58.60
CA SER A 393 -31.03 -11.14 -57.36
C SER A 393 -29.55 -11.02 -56.98
N ARG A 394 -29.01 -9.81 -56.85
CA ARG A 394 -27.62 -9.56 -56.42
C ARG A 394 -27.55 -8.38 -55.44
N TYR A 395 -27.11 -8.66 -54.22
CA TYR A 395 -26.98 -7.65 -53.17
C TYR A 395 -25.60 -7.76 -52.51
N ARG A 396 -24.80 -6.68 -52.53
CA ARG A 396 -23.55 -6.61 -51.77
C ARG A 396 -23.86 -6.32 -50.30
N VAL A 397 -23.25 -7.06 -49.39
CA VAL A 397 -23.36 -6.90 -47.94
C VAL A 397 -21.97 -6.61 -47.39
N ASN A 398 -21.81 -5.53 -46.64
CA ASN A 398 -20.67 -5.28 -45.76
C ASN A 398 -21.11 -5.41 -44.30
N ILE A 399 -20.32 -6.10 -43.48
CA ILE A 399 -20.57 -6.29 -42.05
C ILE A 399 -19.40 -5.69 -41.26
N ARG A 400 -19.69 -4.77 -40.33
CA ARG A 400 -18.72 -4.25 -39.35
C ARG A 400 -19.24 -4.46 -37.92
N PHE A 401 -18.39 -4.95 -37.04
CA PHE A 401 -18.67 -5.08 -35.60
C PHE A 401 -17.93 -4.00 -34.82
N TYR A 402 -18.50 -3.57 -33.70
CA TYR A 402 -17.96 -2.52 -32.86
C TYR A 402 -17.96 -2.90 -31.39
N ASP A 403 -16.93 -2.49 -30.66
CA ASP A 403 -16.77 -2.76 -29.24
C ASP A 403 -17.61 -1.81 -28.34
N ALA A 404 -17.51 -1.97 -27.02
CA ALA A 404 -18.19 -1.13 -26.03
C ALA A 404 -17.83 0.37 -26.12
N ASP A 405 -16.63 0.68 -26.61
CA ASP A 405 -16.08 2.03 -26.72
C ASP A 405 -16.50 2.70 -28.06
N GLY A 406 -17.07 1.92 -28.98
CA GLY A 406 -17.54 2.36 -30.29
C GLY A 406 -16.51 2.21 -31.42
N ASN A 407 -15.36 1.59 -31.18
CA ASN A 407 -14.31 1.37 -32.18
C ASN A 407 -14.66 0.18 -33.09
N PRO A 408 -14.27 0.19 -34.39
CA PRO A 408 -14.34 -0.98 -35.26
C PRO A 408 -13.47 -2.11 -34.74
N ILE A 409 -14.02 -3.32 -34.71
CA ILE A 409 -13.29 -4.53 -34.30
C ILE A 409 -12.42 -5.01 -35.47
N GLN A 410 -11.11 -5.10 -35.24
CA GLN A 410 -10.15 -5.57 -36.23
C GLN A 410 -9.96 -7.10 -36.10
N PHE A 411 -10.25 -7.82 -37.18
CA PHE A 411 -9.97 -9.24 -37.33
C PHE A 411 -8.47 -9.48 -37.49
N THR A 412 -7.97 -10.59 -36.96
CA THR A 412 -6.57 -10.98 -37.10
C THR A 412 -6.43 -12.45 -37.48
N LYS A 413 -5.31 -12.79 -38.15
CA LYS A 413 -4.99 -14.19 -38.49
C LYS A 413 -4.75 -15.06 -37.25
N THR A 414 -4.41 -14.46 -36.10
CA THR A 414 -4.35 -15.17 -34.83
C THR A 414 -5.74 -15.51 -34.28
N ASN A 415 -6.72 -14.62 -34.41
CA ASN A 415 -8.05 -14.73 -33.80
C ASN A 415 -9.17 -14.48 -34.85
N PRO A 416 -9.23 -15.26 -35.95
CA PRO A 416 -10.07 -14.90 -37.08
C PRO A 416 -11.57 -15.02 -36.77
N ALA A 417 -12.37 -14.13 -37.35
CA ALA A 417 -13.82 -14.19 -37.24
C ALA A 417 -14.39 -15.13 -38.33
N ILE A 418 -15.06 -16.20 -37.91
CA ILE A 418 -15.72 -17.12 -38.84
C ILE A 418 -17.23 -16.82 -38.85
N LEU A 419 -17.79 -16.55 -40.03
CA LEU A 419 -19.24 -16.53 -40.26
C LEU A 419 -19.69 -17.78 -40.99
N ALA A 420 -20.87 -18.28 -40.64
CA ALA A 420 -21.48 -19.47 -41.21
C ALA A 420 -22.32 -19.13 -42.45
N MET A 421 -21.75 -19.31 -43.65
CA MET A 421 -22.46 -19.14 -44.92
C MET A 421 -23.26 -20.42 -45.18
N THR A 422 -24.52 -20.45 -44.76
CA THR A 422 -25.38 -21.64 -44.74
C THR A 422 -26.68 -21.43 -45.53
N SER A 423 -27.50 -22.47 -45.66
CA SER A 423 -28.72 -22.43 -46.48
C SER A 423 -28.43 -22.03 -47.94
N LEU A 424 -27.28 -22.44 -48.48
CA LEU A 424 -26.91 -22.19 -49.89
C LEU A 424 -27.54 -23.27 -50.77
N THR A 425 -28.87 -23.22 -50.91
CA THR A 425 -29.62 -24.33 -51.49
C THR A 425 -29.59 -24.31 -53.02
N LYS A 426 -29.74 -25.50 -53.61
CA LYS A 426 -29.82 -25.70 -55.06
C LYS A 426 -30.91 -26.70 -55.37
N THR A 427 -32.00 -26.24 -55.96
CA THR A 427 -33.22 -27.03 -56.08
C THR A 427 -33.67 -27.10 -57.52
N GLU A 428 -33.77 -28.33 -58.02
CA GLU A 428 -34.19 -28.67 -59.38
C GLU A 428 -35.21 -29.81 -59.30
N PRO A 429 -36.48 -29.52 -58.95
CA PRO A 429 -37.47 -30.56 -58.70
C PRO A 429 -37.77 -31.38 -59.96
N THR A 430 -37.91 -32.70 -59.80
CA THR A 430 -38.26 -33.62 -60.90
C THR A 430 -39.77 -33.88 -61.01
N THR A 431 -40.55 -33.48 -60.01
CA THR A 431 -42.00 -33.73 -59.92
C THR A 431 -42.76 -32.52 -59.34
N GLY A 432 -44.09 -32.54 -59.43
CA GLY A 432 -44.97 -31.47 -58.93
C GLY A 432 -45.01 -30.21 -59.80
N SER A 433 -45.62 -29.14 -59.29
CA SER A 433 -45.81 -27.87 -60.01
C SER A 433 -44.51 -27.06 -60.25
N LEU A 434 -43.39 -27.51 -59.66
CA LEU A 434 -42.06 -26.95 -59.85
C LEU A 434 -41.15 -27.85 -60.71
N ALA A 435 -41.68 -28.93 -61.30
CA ALA A 435 -40.92 -29.86 -62.12
C ALA A 435 -40.14 -29.14 -63.24
N GLY A 436 -38.84 -29.42 -63.36
CA GLY A 436 -37.95 -28.83 -64.36
C GLY A 436 -37.55 -27.37 -64.11
N LYS A 437 -38.08 -26.72 -63.07
CA LYS A 437 -37.64 -25.38 -62.66
C LYS A 437 -36.35 -25.45 -61.86
N LYS A 438 -35.53 -24.40 -61.93
CA LYS A 438 -34.27 -24.25 -61.18
C LYS A 438 -34.31 -23.09 -60.19
N HIS A 439 -33.62 -23.26 -59.07
CA HIS A 439 -33.29 -22.22 -58.11
C HIS A 439 -31.90 -22.52 -57.50
N GLU A 440 -31.06 -21.49 -57.36
CA GLU A 440 -29.72 -21.59 -56.78
C GLU A 440 -29.39 -20.34 -55.95
N GLU A 441 -28.95 -20.55 -54.72
CA GLU A 441 -28.46 -19.54 -53.78
C GLU A 441 -26.93 -19.65 -53.65
N SER A 442 -26.23 -18.51 -53.68
CA SER A 442 -24.77 -18.48 -53.76
C SER A 442 -24.16 -17.18 -53.22
N ILE A 443 -22.88 -17.26 -52.84
CA ILE A 443 -22.08 -16.12 -52.39
C ILE A 443 -21.00 -15.79 -53.45
N THR A 444 -20.87 -14.52 -53.81
CA THR A 444 -19.86 -14.02 -54.78
C THR A 444 -19.06 -12.85 -54.18
N ASP A 445 -18.03 -12.36 -54.87
CA ASP A 445 -17.33 -11.10 -54.59
C ASP A 445 -16.92 -10.91 -53.10
N TYR A 446 -16.43 -11.97 -52.45
CA TYR A 446 -16.25 -12.04 -50.99
C TYR A 446 -14.82 -11.68 -50.52
N SER A 447 -14.70 -11.03 -49.36
CA SER A 447 -13.41 -10.61 -48.76
C SER A 447 -12.79 -11.63 -47.79
N PHE A 448 -13.53 -12.68 -47.42
CA PHE A 448 -13.09 -13.72 -46.48
C PHE A 448 -12.42 -14.91 -47.17
N ARG A 449 -11.66 -15.71 -46.42
CA ARG A 449 -11.12 -16.99 -46.89
C ARG A 449 -12.16 -18.10 -46.69
N PRO A 450 -12.64 -18.78 -47.76
CA PRO A 450 -13.64 -19.84 -47.61
C PRO A 450 -12.97 -21.13 -47.14
N VAL A 451 -13.52 -21.75 -46.09
CA VAL A 451 -13.10 -23.05 -45.55
C VAL A 451 -14.25 -24.04 -45.68
N LYS A 452 -13.99 -25.16 -46.35
CA LYS A 452 -14.99 -26.20 -46.61
C LYS A 452 -15.38 -26.89 -45.30
N ILE A 453 -16.67 -27.24 -45.15
CA ILE A 453 -17.09 -28.24 -44.19
C ILE A 453 -16.99 -29.60 -44.89
N THR A 454 -16.24 -30.54 -44.34
CA THR A 454 -16.06 -31.88 -44.93
C THR A 454 -17.42 -32.58 -45.05
N GLY A 455 -17.65 -33.24 -46.20
CA GLY A 455 -18.96 -33.77 -46.59
C GLY A 455 -19.94 -32.74 -47.17
N SER A 456 -19.60 -31.45 -47.22
CA SER A 456 -20.47 -30.41 -47.78
C SER A 456 -20.51 -30.40 -49.31
N LEU A 457 -21.69 -30.10 -49.86
CA LEU A 457 -21.92 -29.92 -51.28
C LEU A 457 -21.55 -28.50 -51.74
N VAL A 458 -21.40 -27.55 -50.81
CA VAL A 458 -20.95 -26.19 -51.13
C VAL A 458 -19.47 -26.19 -51.47
N GLU A 459 -19.15 -25.64 -52.65
CA GLU A 459 -17.81 -25.55 -53.20
C GLU A 459 -17.60 -24.24 -53.96
N LYS A 460 -16.33 -23.85 -54.10
CA LYS A 460 -15.95 -22.75 -54.99
C LYS A 460 -16.05 -23.21 -56.44
N GLN A 461 -17.03 -22.68 -57.14
CA GLN A 461 -17.32 -22.93 -58.55
C GLN A 461 -16.27 -22.27 -59.47
N ALA A 462 -16.23 -22.69 -60.73
CA ALA A 462 -15.29 -22.19 -61.73
C ALA A 462 -15.45 -20.67 -62.04
N ASP A 463 -16.66 -20.14 -61.85
CA ASP A 463 -16.98 -18.70 -61.93
C ASP A 463 -16.61 -17.92 -60.65
N GLY A 464 -16.00 -18.59 -59.68
CA GLY A 464 -15.55 -18.00 -58.41
C GLY A 464 -16.59 -17.98 -57.29
N ARG A 465 -17.85 -18.34 -57.56
CA ARG A 465 -18.93 -18.33 -56.56
C ARG A 465 -18.81 -19.47 -55.56
N LEU A 466 -19.36 -19.29 -54.36
CA LEU A 466 -19.61 -20.37 -53.40
C LEU A 466 -21.07 -20.81 -53.57
N ALA A 467 -21.28 -22.03 -54.06
CA ALA A 467 -22.60 -22.60 -54.33
C ALA A 467 -22.57 -24.13 -54.18
N ALA A 468 -23.73 -24.77 -54.09
CA ALA A 468 -23.80 -26.23 -54.10
C ALA A 468 -23.43 -26.81 -55.49
N SER A 469 -22.55 -27.81 -55.53
CA SER A 469 -22.14 -28.48 -56.76
C SER A 469 -23.26 -29.38 -57.33
N SER A 470 -24.09 -29.96 -56.49
CA SER A 470 -25.25 -30.80 -56.84
C SER A 470 -26.56 -30.29 -56.19
N PRO A 471 -27.75 -30.77 -56.63
CA PRO A 471 -29.00 -30.41 -55.99
C PRO A 471 -29.09 -30.86 -54.52
N THR A 472 -29.71 -30.02 -53.69
CA THR A 472 -29.80 -30.17 -52.23
C THR A 472 -31.23 -30.40 -51.74
N HIS A 473 -32.20 -30.64 -52.64
CA HIS A 473 -33.63 -30.68 -52.29
C HIS A 473 -34.06 -31.85 -51.39
N ASP A 474 -33.28 -32.93 -51.35
CA ASP A 474 -33.48 -34.05 -50.42
C ASP A 474 -32.94 -33.76 -49.01
N ILE A 475 -32.24 -32.63 -48.81
CA ILE A 475 -31.68 -32.19 -47.53
C ILE A 475 -32.65 -31.19 -46.91
N LYS A 476 -33.07 -31.45 -45.67
CA LYS A 476 -33.98 -30.56 -44.95
C LYS A 476 -33.29 -29.23 -44.63
N ASP A 477 -33.85 -28.15 -45.15
CA ASP A 477 -33.38 -26.78 -44.94
C ASP A 477 -33.79 -26.26 -43.54
N ASN A 478 -33.10 -26.78 -42.53
CA ASN A 478 -33.33 -26.49 -41.11
C ASN A 478 -32.02 -26.67 -40.34
N TYR A 479 -31.63 -25.67 -39.54
CA TYR A 479 -30.37 -25.66 -38.81
C TYR A 479 -30.12 -26.93 -37.96
N ASP A 480 -31.17 -27.48 -37.37
CA ASP A 480 -31.09 -28.63 -36.45
C ASP A 480 -31.10 -29.99 -37.17
N ASP A 481 -31.13 -30.03 -38.51
CA ASP A 481 -30.97 -31.28 -39.28
C ASP A 481 -29.51 -31.75 -39.26
N PRO A 482 -29.22 -33.04 -38.97
CA PRO A 482 -27.85 -33.56 -38.89
C PRO A 482 -27.07 -33.56 -40.22
N ASN A 483 -27.72 -33.23 -41.35
CA ASN A 483 -27.12 -33.00 -42.66
C ASN A 483 -27.13 -31.52 -43.11
N PHE A 484 -27.67 -30.57 -42.34
CA PHE A 484 -27.75 -29.15 -42.73
C PHE A 484 -26.38 -28.54 -43.08
N TYR A 485 -25.32 -29.02 -42.43
CA TYR A 485 -23.93 -28.67 -42.74
C TYR A 485 -23.54 -28.86 -44.21
N LYS A 486 -24.26 -29.73 -44.95
CA LYS A 486 -24.02 -30.00 -46.37
C LYS A 486 -24.41 -28.86 -47.31
N MET A 487 -25.19 -27.90 -46.81
CA MET A 487 -25.59 -26.68 -47.51
C MET A 487 -24.85 -25.45 -46.95
N GLY A 488 -23.66 -25.65 -46.37
CA GLY A 488 -22.88 -24.58 -45.76
C GLY A 488 -21.37 -24.65 -45.97
N ILE A 489 -20.74 -23.49 -45.80
CA ILE A 489 -19.29 -23.24 -45.85
C ILE A 489 -18.91 -22.18 -44.80
N ALA A 490 -17.69 -22.24 -44.29
CA ALA A 490 -17.18 -21.25 -43.33
C ALA A 490 -16.52 -20.08 -44.07
N GLY A 491 -16.92 -18.84 -43.77
CA GLY A 491 -16.25 -17.63 -44.23
C GLY A 491 -15.32 -17.07 -43.15
N VAL A 492 -14.00 -17.23 -43.31
CA VAL A 492 -12.99 -16.87 -42.32
C VAL A 492 -12.37 -15.51 -42.65
N ALA A 493 -12.64 -14.50 -41.81
CA ALA A 493 -12.02 -13.18 -41.91
C ALA A 493 -10.75 -13.12 -41.03
N GLU A 494 -9.59 -12.94 -41.69
CA GLU A 494 -8.26 -12.99 -41.06
C GLU A 494 -7.59 -11.60 -40.95
N SER A 495 -8.23 -10.53 -41.43
CA SER A 495 -7.72 -9.16 -41.41
C SER A 495 -8.83 -8.11 -41.63
N GLY A 496 -8.57 -6.87 -41.20
CA GLY A 496 -9.48 -5.71 -41.38
C GLY A 496 -10.69 -5.72 -40.45
N ASP A 497 -11.62 -4.77 -40.64
CA ASP A 497 -12.85 -4.62 -39.82
C ASP A 497 -14.16 -4.96 -40.56
N THR A 498 -14.06 -5.23 -41.86
CA THR A 498 -15.21 -5.32 -42.76
C THR A 498 -15.24 -6.69 -43.45
N ILE A 499 -16.25 -7.52 -43.12
CA ILE A 499 -16.56 -8.74 -43.89
C ILE A 499 -17.49 -8.33 -45.03
N SER A 500 -17.06 -8.48 -46.28
CA SER A 500 -17.84 -8.11 -47.48
C SER A 500 -18.09 -9.33 -48.36
N PHE A 501 -19.26 -9.39 -49.00
CA PHE A 501 -19.63 -10.40 -50.00
C PHE A 501 -20.88 -9.97 -50.78
N VAL A 502 -21.21 -10.67 -51.85
CA VAL A 502 -22.47 -10.52 -52.60
C VAL A 502 -23.34 -11.75 -52.40
N MET A 503 -24.55 -11.54 -51.88
CA MET A 503 -25.64 -12.51 -51.92
C MET A 503 -26.19 -12.57 -53.34
N GLN A 504 -26.22 -13.76 -53.95
CA GLN A 504 -26.74 -13.98 -55.30
C GLN A 504 -27.74 -15.13 -55.38
N ARG A 505 -28.94 -14.88 -55.92
CA ARG A 505 -30.00 -15.87 -56.14
C ARG A 505 -30.59 -15.81 -57.55
N THR A 506 -30.57 -16.93 -58.25
CA THR A 506 -31.36 -17.19 -59.46
C THR A 506 -32.53 -18.11 -59.10
N SER A 507 -33.76 -17.81 -59.58
CA SER A 507 -34.96 -18.59 -59.24
C SER A 507 -36.03 -18.48 -60.32
N GLN A 508 -36.72 -19.57 -60.63
CA GLN A 508 -37.83 -19.62 -61.61
C GLN A 508 -39.22 -19.72 -60.94
N TRP A 509 -39.30 -19.47 -59.63
CA TRP A 509 -40.54 -19.36 -58.85
C TRP A 509 -40.37 -18.40 -57.67
N ASP A 510 -41.50 -18.14 -56.99
CA ASP A 510 -41.61 -17.37 -55.74
C ASP A 510 -40.74 -18.00 -54.64
N ARG A 511 -39.50 -17.50 -54.56
CA ARG A 511 -38.52 -17.72 -53.50
C ARG A 511 -37.50 -16.59 -53.58
N GLY A 512 -37.46 -15.73 -52.57
CA GLY A 512 -36.34 -14.81 -52.34
C GLY A 512 -35.10 -15.56 -51.84
N TYR A 513 -34.13 -14.86 -51.25
CA TYR A 513 -32.95 -15.49 -50.66
C TYR A 513 -32.70 -14.94 -49.26
N TRP A 514 -32.75 -15.84 -48.28
CA TRP A 514 -32.47 -15.57 -46.88
C TRP A 514 -31.10 -16.11 -46.49
N LEU A 515 -30.31 -15.30 -45.78
CA LEU A 515 -29.04 -15.71 -45.21
C LEU A 515 -28.97 -15.27 -43.75
N ALA A 516 -28.95 -16.26 -42.84
CA ALA A 516 -28.63 -16.03 -41.44
C ALA A 516 -27.15 -15.61 -41.31
N LEU A 517 -26.89 -14.54 -40.57
CA LEU A 517 -25.55 -13.97 -40.40
C LEU A 517 -25.06 -14.28 -38.99
N THR A 518 -24.47 -15.46 -38.81
CA THR A 518 -24.13 -15.98 -37.49
C THR A 518 -22.72 -16.55 -37.45
N SER A 519 -22.07 -16.50 -36.29
CA SER A 519 -20.80 -17.21 -36.04
C SER A 519 -21.03 -18.70 -35.70
N LYS A 520 -22.29 -19.09 -35.48
CA LYS A 520 -22.70 -20.46 -35.13
C LYS A 520 -22.59 -21.33 -36.39
N LEU A 521 -21.47 -22.04 -36.53
CA LEU A 521 -21.26 -22.99 -37.62
C LEU A 521 -22.15 -24.23 -37.44
N PRO A 522 -22.71 -24.81 -38.53
CA PRO A 522 -23.38 -26.11 -38.48
C PRO A 522 -22.37 -27.28 -38.38
N SER A 523 -21.12 -26.98 -38.00
CA SER A 523 -20.07 -27.95 -37.74
C SER A 523 -20.35 -28.72 -36.45
N ARG A 524 -19.97 -30.00 -36.41
CA ARG A 524 -20.01 -30.85 -35.21
C ARG A 524 -19.06 -30.37 -34.11
N PHE A 525 -18.13 -29.47 -34.47
CA PHE A 525 -17.16 -28.91 -33.55
C PHE A 525 -16.62 -27.56 -34.07
N THR A 526 -16.42 -26.62 -33.15
CA THR A 526 -15.78 -25.33 -33.41
C THR A 526 -14.67 -25.16 -32.38
N LEU A 527 -13.43 -24.99 -32.83
CA LEU A 527 -12.31 -24.68 -31.94
C LEU A 527 -12.42 -23.22 -31.48
N VAL A 528 -12.42 -22.98 -30.17
CA VAL A 528 -12.53 -21.62 -29.59
C VAL A 528 -11.40 -21.46 -28.57
N LYS A 529 -10.75 -20.28 -28.54
CA LYS A 529 -9.74 -19.98 -27.52
C LYS A 529 -10.40 -19.60 -26.20
N PRO A 530 -9.84 -20.01 -25.05
CA PRO A 530 -10.36 -19.59 -23.75
C PRO A 530 -10.13 -18.10 -23.55
N ASP A 531 -11.13 -17.40 -23.02
CA ASP A 531 -10.96 -16.02 -22.56
C ASP A 531 -10.24 -16.04 -21.21
N LEU A 532 -8.99 -15.58 -21.17
CA LEU A 532 -8.10 -15.64 -20.01
C LEU A 532 -7.59 -14.26 -19.64
N ASP A 533 -7.44 -14.03 -18.34
CA ASP A 533 -6.95 -12.79 -17.74
C ASP A 533 -6.09 -13.07 -16.49
N TYR A 534 -5.41 -12.04 -15.99
CA TYR A 534 -4.68 -12.09 -14.72
C TYR A 534 -4.46 -10.71 -14.10
N ASN A 535 -4.29 -10.68 -12.79
CA ASN A 535 -3.88 -9.53 -12.00
C ASN A 535 -2.55 -9.90 -11.32
N LEU A 536 -1.50 -9.06 -11.46
CA LEU A 536 -0.36 -9.18 -10.54
C LEU A 536 -0.77 -8.73 -9.15
N VAL A 537 -0.18 -9.31 -8.11
CA VAL A 537 -0.51 -8.99 -6.72
C VAL A 537 0.58 -8.13 -6.09
N GLU A 538 0.15 -7.09 -5.38
CA GLU A 538 1.03 -6.09 -4.80
C GLU A 538 0.66 -5.76 -3.36
N TYR A 539 1.61 -5.25 -2.60
CA TYR A 539 1.38 -4.74 -1.25
C TYR A 539 2.25 -3.50 -0.98
N ASN A 540 1.80 -2.69 -0.02
CA ASN A 540 2.55 -1.51 0.41
C ASN A 540 3.40 -1.86 1.64
N THR A 541 4.52 -1.18 1.82
CA THR A 541 5.38 -1.27 3.01
C THR A 541 5.37 0.06 3.76
N ALA A 542 5.31 -0.03 5.08
CA ALA A 542 5.23 1.12 5.97
C ALA A 542 5.97 0.86 7.29
N GLY A 543 6.11 1.90 8.08
CA GLY A 543 6.68 1.82 9.42
C GLY A 543 6.19 2.93 10.34
N ASN A 544 6.97 3.21 11.36
CA ASN A 544 6.82 4.35 12.28
C ASN A 544 8.18 4.81 12.78
N VAL A 545 8.25 6.07 13.23
CA VAL A 545 9.42 6.64 13.88
C VAL A 545 9.00 7.15 15.25
N LEU A 546 9.65 6.64 16.30
CA LEU A 546 9.44 7.00 17.69
C LEU A 546 10.69 7.70 18.24
N LEU A 547 10.49 8.68 19.11
CA LEU A 547 11.54 9.40 19.82
C LEU A 547 11.36 9.28 21.33
N ASP A 548 12.42 8.83 22.01
CA ASP A 548 12.51 8.79 23.47
C ASP A 548 13.56 9.76 23.99
N ASN A 549 13.35 10.27 25.21
CA ASN A 549 14.34 11.04 25.97
C ASN A 549 14.74 10.21 27.20
N TYR A 550 16.02 9.85 27.33
CA TYR A 550 16.55 9.00 28.40
C TYR A 550 17.55 9.75 29.30
N ILE A 551 17.69 9.29 30.54
CA ILE A 551 18.85 9.62 31.37
C ILE A 551 20.08 8.91 30.79
N GLN A 552 21.19 9.64 30.63
CA GLN A 552 22.42 9.12 30.05
C GLN A 552 22.95 7.92 30.85
N GLY A 553 23.21 6.82 30.16
CA GLY A 553 23.69 5.57 30.77
C GLY A 553 22.61 4.71 31.45
N THR A 554 21.32 5.08 31.36
CA THR A 554 20.21 4.25 31.90
C THR A 554 19.09 4.05 30.87
N THR A 555 18.13 3.19 31.22
CA THR A 555 16.88 2.98 30.46
C THR A 555 15.71 3.82 30.98
N THR A 556 15.96 4.77 31.89
CA THR A 556 14.94 5.63 32.51
C THR A 556 14.51 6.71 31.51
N LYS A 557 13.23 6.70 31.10
CA LYS A 557 12.65 7.74 30.25
C LYS A 557 12.30 9.00 31.06
N LEU A 558 12.64 10.17 30.52
CA LEU A 558 12.31 11.49 31.07
C LEU A 558 10.96 12.02 30.59
N THR A 559 10.48 11.55 29.43
CA THR A 559 9.18 11.91 28.85
C THR A 559 8.44 10.66 28.38
N ALA A 560 7.14 10.79 28.10
CA ALA A 560 6.45 9.83 27.25
C ALA A 560 7.13 9.73 25.87
N THR A 561 7.05 8.56 25.23
CA THR A 561 7.55 8.32 23.87
C THR A 561 6.78 9.18 22.87
N GLN A 562 7.51 9.95 22.06
CA GLN A 562 6.95 10.86 21.07
C GLN A 562 6.82 10.15 19.72
N THR A 563 5.71 10.36 19.02
CA THR A 563 5.52 9.84 17.65
C THR A 563 5.98 10.87 16.63
N VAL A 564 7.11 10.61 15.98
CA VAL A 564 7.69 11.46 14.92
C VAL A 564 7.04 11.15 13.57
N LYS A 565 6.77 9.86 13.31
CA LYS A 565 5.98 9.37 12.18
C LYS A 565 5.05 8.24 12.67
N PRO A 566 3.73 8.30 12.42
CA PRO A 566 2.77 7.31 12.92
C PRO A 566 2.93 5.93 12.27
N LYS A 567 2.37 4.88 12.89
CA LYS A 567 2.26 3.54 12.25
C LYS A 567 1.43 3.66 10.98
N GLY A 568 1.94 3.09 9.89
CA GLY A 568 1.36 3.20 8.56
C GLY A 568 2.02 4.27 7.67
N THR A 569 3.06 4.96 8.15
CA THR A 569 3.83 5.89 7.30
C THR A 569 4.57 5.11 6.21
N PRO A 570 4.39 5.42 4.91
CA PRO A 570 5.08 4.76 3.80
C PRO A 570 6.60 4.73 3.97
N THR A 571 7.22 3.61 3.59
CA THR A 571 8.69 3.52 3.55
C THR A 571 9.27 4.48 2.51
N GLY A 572 10.44 5.04 2.81
CA GLY A 572 11.08 6.08 1.99
C GLY A 572 10.67 7.51 2.34
N GLU A 573 9.59 7.76 3.09
CA GLU A 573 9.30 9.11 3.61
C GLU A 573 10.42 9.61 4.52
N SER A 574 10.82 10.88 4.37
CA SER A 574 11.83 11.49 5.24
C SER A 574 11.29 11.84 6.64
N TYR A 575 12.19 11.81 7.63
CA TYR A 575 11.95 12.31 8.98
C TYR A 575 13.19 13.02 9.54
N THR A 576 12.95 13.91 10.51
CA THR A 576 13.94 14.61 11.33
C THR A 576 13.41 14.68 12.76
N THR A 577 14.27 14.42 13.74
CA THR A 577 13.97 14.57 15.17
C THR A 577 14.72 15.76 15.76
N THR A 578 14.16 16.38 16.80
CA THR A 578 14.82 17.44 17.57
C THR A 578 15.00 17.05 19.04
N HIS A 579 15.87 17.78 19.74
CA HIS A 579 15.99 17.75 21.20
C HIS A 579 15.55 19.09 21.80
N GLN A 580 15.43 19.13 23.12
CA GLN A 580 15.42 20.38 23.90
C GLN A 580 16.76 20.48 24.62
N GLU A 581 17.31 21.68 24.84
CA GLU A 581 18.58 21.83 25.57
C GLU A 581 18.46 21.37 27.03
N THR A 582 17.28 21.53 27.62
CA THR A 582 16.93 21.06 28.96
C THR A 582 15.55 20.42 29.00
N ILE A 583 15.36 19.49 29.93
CA ILE A 583 14.06 18.92 30.31
C ILE A 583 13.90 19.11 31.82
N THR A 584 12.75 19.65 32.25
CA THR A 584 12.36 19.64 33.67
C THR A 584 11.29 18.56 33.89
N THR A 585 11.53 17.62 34.80
CA THR A 585 10.58 16.55 35.13
C THR A 585 9.55 17.00 36.18
N ALA A 586 8.48 16.22 36.36
CA ALA A 586 7.36 16.58 37.24
C ALA A 586 7.72 16.66 38.74
N ASP A 587 8.86 16.12 39.15
CA ASP A 587 9.46 16.25 40.48
C ASP A 587 10.38 17.49 40.61
N GLY A 588 10.44 18.35 39.58
CA GLY A 588 11.19 19.60 39.56
C GLY A 588 12.66 19.49 39.16
N LYS A 589 13.17 18.28 38.94
CA LYS A 589 14.57 18.07 38.52
C LYS A 589 14.80 18.58 37.10
N VAL A 590 15.98 19.17 36.88
CA VAL A 590 16.42 19.63 35.57
C VAL A 590 17.48 18.68 35.02
N TYR A 591 17.33 18.31 33.75
CA TYR A 591 18.28 17.52 32.98
C TYR A 591 18.73 18.33 31.77
N LYS A 592 20.03 18.30 31.43
CA LYS A 592 20.58 18.95 30.23
C LYS A 592 20.95 17.94 29.16
N TYR A 593 20.78 18.30 27.90
CA TYR A 593 21.10 17.46 26.74
C TYR A 593 22.60 17.12 26.68
N VAL A 594 22.92 15.94 26.15
CA VAL A 594 24.31 15.45 25.99
C VAL A 594 24.56 14.86 24.60
N SER A 595 23.66 14.01 24.10
CA SER A 595 23.79 13.39 22.76
C SER A 595 22.48 12.79 22.27
N SER A 596 22.40 12.48 20.97
CA SER A 596 21.35 11.65 20.38
C SER A 596 21.95 10.39 19.73
N THR A 597 21.12 9.43 19.34
CA THR A 597 21.51 8.34 18.43
C THR A 597 21.71 8.86 17.00
N ASP A 598 22.60 8.23 16.23
CA ASP A 598 23.02 8.70 14.89
C ASP A 598 21.89 8.77 13.83
N ASN A 599 20.70 8.24 14.15
CA ASN A 599 19.51 8.21 13.31
C ASN A 599 18.51 9.34 13.61
N THR A 600 18.96 10.53 14.02
CA THR A 600 18.07 11.71 14.16
C THR A 600 17.47 12.20 12.85
N THR A 601 18.04 11.81 11.71
CA THR A 601 17.49 12.07 10.37
C THR A 601 17.56 10.81 9.51
N GLY A 602 16.64 10.68 8.56
CA GLY A 602 16.67 9.58 7.60
C GLY A 602 15.34 9.39 6.88
N THR A 603 15.10 8.17 6.41
CA THR A 603 13.83 7.74 5.82
C THR A 603 13.19 6.59 6.59
N VAL A 604 11.86 6.53 6.58
CA VAL A 604 11.07 5.46 7.20
C VAL A 604 11.41 4.13 6.54
N LYS A 605 11.65 3.12 7.36
CA LYS A 605 11.90 1.73 6.97
C LYS A 605 10.73 0.85 7.43
N LEU A 606 10.66 -0.37 6.93
CA LEU A 606 9.68 -1.36 7.38
C LEU A 606 9.89 -1.62 8.89
N GLY A 607 8.81 -1.63 9.68
CA GLY A 607 8.91 -1.74 11.14
C GLY A 607 9.04 -0.40 11.88
N THR A 608 9.53 -0.45 13.11
CA THR A 608 9.71 0.71 13.98
C THR A 608 11.16 1.18 14.00
N ILE A 609 11.39 2.44 13.64
CA ILE A 609 12.63 3.16 13.96
C ILE A 609 12.47 3.79 15.34
N ASN A 610 13.39 3.49 16.25
CA ASN A 610 13.52 4.20 17.53
C ASN A 610 14.70 5.16 17.45
N VAL A 611 14.49 6.41 17.82
CA VAL A 611 15.51 7.45 18.00
C VAL A 611 15.56 7.78 19.49
N ALA A 612 16.74 8.05 20.03
CA ALA A 612 16.91 8.40 21.44
C ALA A 612 17.76 9.67 21.62
N ASN A 613 17.31 10.53 22.52
CA ASN A 613 18.08 11.64 23.07
C ASN A 613 18.53 11.27 24.50
N TYR A 614 19.74 11.63 24.89
CA TYR A 614 20.33 11.37 26.21
C TYR A 614 20.63 12.66 26.94
N TYR A 615 20.27 12.71 28.22
CA TYR A 615 20.39 13.87 29.09
C TYR A 615 21.04 13.51 30.42
N THR A 616 21.76 14.44 31.05
CA THR A 616 22.34 14.26 32.39
C THR A 616 21.69 15.20 33.41
N GLU A 617 21.55 14.76 34.66
CA GLU A 617 20.93 15.54 35.75
C GLU A 617 21.81 16.76 36.08
N VAL A 618 21.24 17.96 36.05
CA VAL A 618 21.97 19.19 36.36
C VAL A 618 22.09 19.33 37.87
N LYS A 619 23.33 19.45 38.35
CA LYS A 619 23.65 19.50 39.79
C LYS A 619 24.53 20.69 40.15
N GLY A 620 24.47 21.03 41.42
CA GLY A 620 25.38 21.97 42.06
C GLY A 620 25.43 21.77 43.56
N ASN A 621 26.31 22.52 44.19
CA ASN A 621 26.57 22.46 45.62
C ASN A 621 26.77 23.87 46.18
N VAL A 622 26.62 24.02 47.50
CA VAL A 622 26.79 25.29 48.23
C VAL A 622 27.91 25.11 49.24
N VAL A 623 28.86 26.05 49.27
CA VAL A 623 29.97 26.02 50.22
C VAL A 623 30.16 27.36 50.92
N VAL A 624 30.59 27.29 52.17
CA VAL A 624 30.89 28.44 53.02
C VAL A 624 32.40 28.56 53.19
N ASP A 625 32.95 29.71 52.80
CA ASP A 625 34.34 30.10 53.04
C ASP A 625 34.41 31.19 54.12
N TYR A 626 35.50 31.21 54.90
CA TYR A 626 35.72 32.19 55.98
C TYR A 626 37.01 32.96 55.75
N GLN A 627 36.94 34.29 55.74
CA GLN A 627 38.11 35.14 55.52
C GLN A 627 38.18 36.37 56.45
N ASP A 628 39.36 36.98 56.56
CA ASP A 628 39.52 38.32 57.13
C ASP A 628 39.24 39.42 56.09
N LYS A 629 39.30 40.69 56.52
CA LYS A 629 39.13 41.86 55.63
C LYS A 629 40.27 42.06 54.61
N GLN A 630 41.31 41.24 54.65
CA GLN A 630 42.41 41.20 53.69
C GLN A 630 42.25 40.05 52.68
N GLY A 631 41.25 39.18 52.84
CA GLY A 631 40.98 38.04 51.97
C GLY A 631 41.74 36.75 52.35
N ASN A 632 42.41 36.72 53.52
CA ASN A 632 43.09 35.51 53.98
C ASN A 632 42.07 34.53 54.58
N LYS A 633 42.17 33.24 54.23
CA LYS A 633 41.34 32.17 54.79
C LYS A 633 41.61 32.00 56.31
N ILE A 634 40.58 32.11 57.14
CA ILE A 634 40.68 32.00 58.62
C ILE A 634 40.04 30.75 59.23
N ALA A 635 39.25 29.98 58.48
CA ALA A 635 38.76 28.67 58.89
C ALA A 635 38.62 27.74 57.67
N GLU A 636 38.35 26.46 57.89
CA GLU A 636 38.15 25.51 56.79
C GLU A 636 36.84 25.77 56.03
N ARG A 637 36.78 25.33 54.77
CA ARG A 637 35.56 25.43 53.97
C ARG A 637 34.58 24.39 54.45
N ILE A 638 33.33 24.79 54.68
CA ILE A 638 32.24 23.85 54.95
C ILE A 638 31.42 23.65 53.66
N VAL A 639 30.94 22.43 53.44
CA VAL A 639 29.91 22.14 52.43
C VAL A 639 28.57 22.22 53.16
N ASP A 640 27.78 23.22 52.80
CA ASP A 640 26.42 23.48 53.31
C ASP A 640 25.47 22.48 52.67
N THR A 641 25.26 22.65 51.36
CA THR A 641 24.46 21.76 50.52
C THR A 641 25.42 20.96 49.63
N PRO A 642 25.44 19.61 49.71
CA PRO A 642 26.26 18.78 48.82
C PRO A 642 25.74 18.80 47.38
N ASP A 643 26.36 18.04 46.47
CA ASP A 643 25.91 17.91 45.08
C ASP A 643 24.47 17.39 44.99
N THR A 644 23.55 18.32 44.74
CA THR A 644 22.09 18.13 44.71
C THR A 644 21.53 18.63 43.39
N SER A 645 20.28 18.28 43.09
CA SER A 645 19.58 18.78 41.90
C SER A 645 19.46 20.31 41.96
N VAL A 646 19.67 21.00 40.84
CA VAL A 646 19.41 22.45 40.80
C VAL A 646 17.95 22.78 41.15
N GLY A 647 17.73 23.92 41.80
CA GLY A 647 16.43 24.31 42.35
C GLY A 647 16.21 23.90 43.82
N THR A 648 16.99 22.99 44.38
CA THR A 648 17.00 22.71 45.84
C THR A 648 17.31 24.00 46.61
N ALA A 649 16.55 24.29 47.67
CA ALA A 649 16.77 25.48 48.51
C ALA A 649 17.93 25.29 49.49
N TYR A 650 18.66 26.37 49.78
CA TYR A 650 19.75 26.41 50.77
C TYR A 650 19.66 27.65 51.68
N ASP A 651 20.28 27.57 52.87
CA ASP A 651 20.43 28.66 53.83
C ASP A 651 21.68 28.43 54.70
N THR A 652 22.74 29.19 54.45
CA THR A 652 24.06 29.05 55.10
C THR A 652 24.17 29.72 56.46
N THR A 653 23.07 30.23 57.03
CA THR A 653 23.14 31.09 58.24
C THR A 653 23.48 30.35 59.52
N ASP A 654 23.30 29.03 59.60
CA ASP A 654 23.77 28.21 60.72
C ASP A 654 25.32 28.10 60.73
N HIS A 655 25.94 28.15 59.56
CA HIS A 655 27.39 28.16 59.33
C HIS A 655 28.02 29.55 59.59
N LYS A 656 27.33 30.48 60.29
CA LYS A 656 27.76 31.87 60.54
C LYS A 656 28.13 32.13 62.02
N PRO A 657 29.21 31.53 62.57
CA PRO A 657 29.60 31.72 63.97
C PRO A 657 29.99 33.18 64.25
N GLU A 658 29.60 33.70 65.42
CA GLU A 658 29.88 35.09 65.81
C GLU A 658 31.37 35.36 66.05
N ILE A 659 32.11 34.36 66.56
CA ILE A 659 33.56 34.41 66.77
C ILE A 659 34.21 33.15 66.20
N ILE A 660 35.31 33.33 65.45
CA ILE A 660 36.22 32.27 65.00
C ILE A 660 37.54 32.42 65.77
N THR A 661 38.10 31.31 66.24
CA THR A 661 39.46 31.26 66.78
C THR A 661 40.34 30.39 65.88
N THR A 662 41.36 30.97 65.26
CA THR A 662 42.34 30.22 64.45
C THR A 662 43.24 29.36 65.33
N ALA A 663 43.85 28.31 64.76
CA ALA A 663 44.75 27.40 65.46
C ALA A 663 45.97 28.07 66.14
N ASN A 664 46.33 29.30 65.72
CA ASN A 664 47.37 30.12 66.35
C ASN A 664 46.86 31.02 67.50
N GLY A 665 45.61 30.86 67.95
CA GLY A 665 45.04 31.61 69.09
C GLY A 665 44.59 33.05 68.77
N THR A 666 44.55 33.43 67.49
CA THR A 666 43.96 34.71 67.04
C THR A 666 42.45 34.58 66.98
N THR A 667 41.75 35.58 67.50
CA THR A 667 40.29 35.62 67.58
C THR A 667 39.74 36.65 66.59
N TYR A 668 38.71 36.28 65.83
CA TYR A 668 38.05 37.12 64.83
C TYR A 668 36.52 37.14 65.09
N ARG A 669 35.85 38.26 64.83
CA ARG A 669 34.39 38.45 65.00
C ARG A 669 33.72 38.77 63.66
N ILE A 670 32.54 38.20 63.40
CA ILE A 670 31.81 38.37 62.14
C ILE A 670 31.52 39.85 61.82
N ASP A 671 31.87 40.31 60.61
CA ASP A 671 31.33 41.54 60.04
C ASP A 671 30.04 41.20 59.26
N ARG A 672 28.91 41.45 59.92
CA ARG A 672 27.57 41.18 59.36
C ARG A 672 27.25 42.03 58.12
N SER A 673 28.01 43.11 57.84
CA SER A 673 27.84 43.95 56.64
C SER A 673 28.67 43.51 55.44
N ALA A 674 29.68 42.67 55.64
CA ALA A 674 30.68 42.32 54.62
C ALA A 674 30.52 40.89 54.06
N THR A 675 29.35 40.26 54.22
CA THR A 675 29.07 38.93 53.64
C THR A 675 29.04 38.99 52.11
N ILE A 676 29.76 38.09 51.45
CA ILE A 676 29.84 38.02 49.97
C ILE A 676 29.03 36.80 49.48
N GLY A 677 28.14 37.02 48.51
CA GLY A 677 27.23 36.00 47.99
C GLY A 677 25.78 36.23 48.42
N LYS A 678 24.98 35.17 48.46
CA LYS A 678 23.63 35.15 49.02
C LYS A 678 23.58 34.06 50.08
N GLU A 679 23.16 34.41 51.28
CA GLU A 679 23.12 33.46 52.40
C GLU A 679 22.05 32.39 52.21
N SER A 680 20.96 32.72 51.50
CA SER A 680 19.92 31.76 51.12
C SER A 680 19.47 31.97 49.67
N GLY A 681 18.95 30.90 49.07
CA GLY A 681 18.52 30.87 47.68
C GLY A 681 18.22 29.46 47.21
N THR A 682 18.41 29.21 45.91
CA THR A 682 18.35 27.87 45.31
C THR A 682 19.67 27.50 44.65
N VAL A 683 19.99 26.20 44.67
CA VAL A 683 21.17 25.62 44.02
C VAL A 683 21.10 25.88 42.52
N VAL A 684 22.16 26.47 41.97
CA VAL A 684 22.41 26.62 40.53
C VAL A 684 23.47 25.63 40.07
N GLU A 685 23.72 25.52 38.76
CA GLU A 685 24.74 24.59 38.25
C GLU A 685 26.15 24.89 38.78
N GLY A 686 26.84 23.88 39.31
CA GLY A 686 28.17 24.01 39.91
C GLY A 686 28.17 24.57 41.33
N THR A 687 29.31 25.13 41.77
CA THR A 687 29.51 25.53 43.17
C THR A 687 29.10 26.98 43.45
N THR A 688 27.99 27.14 44.16
CA THR A 688 27.63 28.39 44.83
C THR A 688 28.55 28.61 46.03
N ARG A 689 29.03 29.85 46.23
CA ARG A 689 29.90 30.20 47.36
C ARG A 689 29.33 31.36 48.15
N VAL A 690 29.26 31.17 49.47
CA VAL A 690 29.03 32.25 50.44
C VAL A 690 30.32 32.46 51.20
N VAL A 691 30.71 33.73 51.39
CA VAL A 691 31.94 34.07 52.11
C VAL A 691 31.62 34.97 53.29
N TYR A 692 31.94 34.49 54.49
CA TYR A 692 31.80 35.25 55.72
C TYR A 692 33.12 35.95 56.06
N VAL A 693 33.05 37.27 56.22
CA VAL A 693 34.20 38.16 56.44
C VAL A 693 34.25 38.60 57.91
N TYR A 694 35.42 38.56 58.54
CA TYR A 694 35.58 38.82 59.97
C TYR A 694 36.61 39.93 60.28
N ASP A 695 36.36 40.65 61.37
CA ASP A 695 37.28 41.58 62.01
C ASP A 695 38.18 40.87 63.03
N LYS A 696 39.48 41.14 63.00
CA LYS A 696 40.43 40.67 64.01
C LYS A 696 40.21 41.36 65.37
N ILE A 697 40.32 40.60 66.45
CA ILE A 697 40.27 41.09 67.83
C ILE A 697 41.68 41.05 68.42
N ASP A 698 42.20 42.20 68.83
CA ASP A 698 43.50 42.31 69.51
C ASP A 698 43.39 42.13 71.03
N LYS A 699 44.44 41.58 71.65
CA LYS A 699 44.54 41.31 73.10
C LYS A 699 45.53 42.30 73.75
N PRO A 700 45.23 42.85 74.94
CA PRO A 700 46.16 43.70 75.68
C PRO A 700 47.34 42.90 76.26
N THR A 701 48.50 43.56 76.42
CA THR A 701 49.76 42.95 76.87
C THR A 701 50.12 43.36 78.30
N GLU A 702 50.63 42.44 79.11
CA GLU A 702 50.99 42.70 80.52
C GLU A 702 52.47 43.14 80.68
N LYS A 703 52.77 43.88 81.76
CA LYS A 703 54.11 44.46 82.06
C LYS A 703 54.67 43.98 83.41
N TYR A 704 56.00 43.92 83.50
CA TYR A 704 56.74 43.31 84.62
C TYR A 704 57.97 44.13 85.06
N GLY A 705 58.48 43.87 86.26
CA GLY A 705 59.71 44.45 86.82
C GLY A 705 60.21 43.70 88.07
N ASN A 706 61.31 44.13 88.68
CA ASN A 706 61.94 43.46 89.83
C ASN A 706 62.65 44.45 90.79
N VAL A 707 63.10 43.97 91.96
CA VAL A 707 63.77 44.78 92.99
C VAL A 707 65.08 44.12 93.44
N VAL A 708 66.14 44.91 93.65
CA VAL A 708 67.46 44.44 94.09
C VAL A 708 68.08 45.33 95.17
N VAL A 709 68.93 44.73 96.00
CA VAL A 709 69.68 45.38 97.09
C VAL A 709 71.18 45.26 96.85
N ASP A 710 71.90 46.38 96.90
CA ASP A 710 73.36 46.44 96.87
C ASP A 710 73.93 46.97 98.20
N TYR A 711 75.18 46.58 98.48
CA TYR A 711 75.91 47.01 99.68
C TYR A 711 77.18 47.75 99.29
N GLN A 712 77.36 48.98 99.78
CA GLN A 712 78.50 49.85 99.47
C GLN A 712 79.17 50.39 100.73
N ASP A 713 80.43 50.80 100.63
CA ASP A 713 81.05 51.69 101.61
C ASP A 713 80.73 53.18 101.33
N LYS A 714 81.20 54.10 102.18
CA LYS A 714 81.04 55.56 101.96
C LYS A 714 81.79 56.12 100.75
N GLN A 715 82.69 55.38 100.11
CA GLN A 715 83.34 55.75 98.86
C GLN A 715 82.58 55.24 97.63
N GLY A 716 81.59 54.35 97.83
CA GLY A 716 80.78 53.73 96.77
C GLY A 716 81.29 52.36 96.31
N ASN A 717 82.34 51.82 96.92
CA ASN A 717 82.86 50.49 96.58
C ASN A 717 81.87 49.41 97.04
N LYS A 718 81.63 48.38 96.22
CA LYS A 718 80.77 47.24 96.56
C LYS A 718 81.45 46.38 97.64
N ILE A 719 80.78 46.16 98.78
CA ILE A 719 81.31 45.40 99.93
C ILE A 719 80.63 44.05 100.20
N ALA A 720 79.50 43.78 99.55
CA ALA A 720 78.87 42.45 99.53
C ALA A 720 78.13 42.24 98.21
N GLU A 721 77.72 40.99 97.94
CA GLU A 721 77.01 40.64 96.71
C GLU A 721 75.62 41.29 96.63
N ARG A 722 75.12 41.47 95.40
CA ARG A 722 73.78 41.98 95.17
C ARG A 722 72.77 40.90 95.52
N VAL A 723 71.74 41.23 96.29
CA VAL A 723 70.61 40.32 96.52
C VAL A 723 69.41 40.75 95.68
N VAL A 724 68.64 39.79 95.20
CA VAL A 724 67.31 40.04 94.61
C VAL A 724 66.31 39.94 95.75
N ASP A 725 65.64 41.06 96.02
CA ASP A 725 64.59 41.16 97.02
C ASP A 725 63.28 40.57 96.45
N THR A 726 62.73 41.27 95.46
CA THR A 726 61.50 40.87 94.76
C THR A 726 61.87 40.44 93.34
N PRO A 727 61.71 39.15 92.98
CA PRO A 727 61.99 38.66 91.63
C PRO A 727 60.94 39.19 90.62
N THR A 728 61.19 38.95 89.32
CA THR A 728 60.38 39.50 88.22
C THR A 728 58.88 39.25 88.40
N SER A 729 58.16 40.31 88.75
CA SER A 729 56.76 40.34 89.16
C SER A 729 55.97 41.33 88.30
N LYS A 730 54.64 41.30 88.37
CA LYS A 730 53.81 42.28 87.67
C LYS A 730 54.03 43.68 88.26
N VAL A 731 53.92 44.71 87.42
CA VAL A 731 53.92 46.10 87.87
C VAL A 731 52.78 46.30 88.89
N GLY A 732 53.11 46.83 90.07
CA GLY A 732 52.20 46.99 91.21
C GLY A 732 52.39 46.00 92.37
N THR A 733 53.17 44.92 92.21
CA THR A 733 53.54 44.03 93.34
C THR A 733 54.32 44.81 94.40
N ALA A 734 53.99 44.65 95.69
CA ALA A 734 54.67 45.34 96.79
C ALA A 734 56.04 44.72 97.15
N TYR A 735 56.96 45.52 97.68
CA TYR A 735 58.28 45.10 98.17
C TYR A 735 58.70 45.82 99.46
N ASP A 736 59.58 45.20 100.25
CA ASP A 736 60.23 45.77 101.45
C ASP A 736 61.60 45.11 101.67
N THR A 737 62.69 45.85 101.49
CA THR A 737 64.07 45.37 101.50
C THR A 737 64.73 45.37 102.88
N THR A 738 63.99 45.65 103.96
CA THR A 738 64.57 45.91 105.30
C THR A 738 65.16 44.68 105.99
N ASP A 739 64.78 43.47 105.56
CA ASP A 739 65.39 42.20 105.96
C ASP A 739 66.83 42.07 105.43
N HIS A 740 67.10 42.58 104.23
CA HIS A 740 68.40 42.65 103.57
C HIS A 740 69.30 43.78 104.11
N LYS A 741 69.21 44.10 105.42
CA LYS A 741 69.92 45.23 106.06
C LYS A 741 70.78 44.81 107.29
N PRO A 742 71.79 43.93 107.13
CA PRO A 742 72.61 43.44 108.24
C PRO A 742 73.37 44.57 108.94
N ALA A 743 73.51 44.49 110.27
CA ALA A 743 74.14 45.54 111.08
C ALA A 743 75.65 45.71 110.81
N THR A 744 76.32 44.62 110.43
CA THR A 744 77.75 44.59 110.04
C THR A 744 77.97 43.63 108.89
N ILE A 745 78.89 43.97 107.99
CA ILE A 745 79.38 43.13 106.89
C ILE A 745 80.89 42.97 107.09
N THR A 746 81.40 41.74 107.00
CA THR A 746 82.85 41.48 106.98
C THR A 746 83.22 40.96 105.60
N THR A 747 84.13 41.65 104.93
CA THR A 747 84.63 41.29 103.60
C THR A 747 85.69 40.18 103.69
N ALA A 748 85.95 39.50 102.56
CA ALA A 748 86.84 38.34 102.49
C ALA A 748 88.32 38.64 102.84
N ASP A 749 88.72 39.92 102.87
CA ASP A 749 90.01 40.42 103.34
C ASP A 749 90.11 40.53 104.88
N GLY A 750 89.02 40.29 105.61
CA GLY A 750 88.93 40.45 107.06
C GLY A 750 88.69 41.89 107.53
N THR A 751 88.39 42.84 106.63
CA THR A 751 87.87 44.17 106.99
C THR A 751 86.40 44.04 107.44
N THR A 752 86.04 44.70 108.54
CA THR A 752 84.64 44.78 109.00
C THR A 752 84.08 46.18 108.77
N TYR A 753 82.85 46.23 108.26
CA TYR A 753 82.04 47.42 108.03
C TYR A 753 80.75 47.36 108.86
N ARG A 754 80.22 48.51 109.27
CA ARG A 754 78.98 48.66 110.08
C ARG A 754 78.01 49.61 109.38
N ILE A 755 76.71 49.29 109.36
CA ILE A 755 75.69 50.05 108.61
C ILE A 755 75.64 51.53 109.05
N ASP A 756 75.76 52.45 108.10
CA ASP A 756 75.32 53.84 108.29
C ASP A 756 73.83 53.93 107.95
N ARG A 757 73.00 53.94 109.00
CA ARG A 757 71.54 53.99 108.87
C ARG A 757 71.03 55.30 108.26
N SER A 758 71.85 56.35 108.19
CA SER A 758 71.50 57.64 107.57
C SER A 758 71.81 57.72 106.07
N ALA A 759 72.61 56.79 105.54
CA ALA A 759 73.16 56.85 104.18
C ALA A 759 72.52 55.88 103.17
N THR A 760 71.34 55.33 103.49
CA THR A 760 70.57 54.45 102.58
C THR A 760 70.14 55.23 101.32
N LYS A 761 70.28 54.64 100.13
CA LYS A 761 69.84 55.21 98.85
C LYS A 761 68.71 54.35 98.27
N GLY A 762 67.69 54.99 97.68
CA GLY A 762 66.45 54.33 97.26
C GLY A 762 65.38 54.34 98.35
N LYS A 763 64.20 53.81 98.04
CA LYS A 763 63.13 53.57 99.03
C LYS A 763 63.22 52.13 99.49
N GLU A 764 63.24 51.90 100.80
CA GLU A 764 63.31 50.54 101.34
C GLU A 764 62.03 49.74 101.10
N SER A 765 60.89 50.40 100.87
CA SER A 765 59.64 49.74 100.49
C SER A 765 58.83 50.54 99.46
N GLY A 766 57.99 49.83 98.69
CA GLY A 766 57.19 50.42 97.62
C GLY A 766 56.43 49.39 96.78
N GLN A 767 56.19 49.73 95.51
CA GLN A 767 55.66 48.81 94.49
C GLN A 767 56.63 48.67 93.32
N VAL A 768 56.69 47.48 92.73
CA VAL A 768 57.42 47.15 91.51
C VAL A 768 56.93 48.03 90.35
N VAL A 769 57.84 48.81 89.79
CA VAL A 769 57.66 49.54 88.53
C VAL A 769 58.24 48.74 87.36
N GLU A 770 58.00 49.17 86.13
CA GLU A 770 58.58 48.54 84.93
C GLU A 770 60.11 48.67 84.92
N GLY A 771 60.82 47.54 84.84
CA GLY A 771 62.29 47.47 84.98
C GLY A 771 62.78 47.10 86.38
N THR A 772 64.04 47.41 86.69
CA THR A 772 64.69 47.06 87.96
C THR A 772 64.71 48.24 88.92
N THR A 773 64.11 48.07 90.10
CA THR A 773 64.24 49.00 91.23
C THR A 773 65.46 48.63 92.07
N GLN A 774 66.22 49.62 92.53
CA GLN A 774 67.48 49.42 93.24
C GLN A 774 67.49 50.16 94.59
N VAL A 775 67.80 49.43 95.66
CA VAL A 775 68.09 49.97 97.00
C VAL A 775 69.56 49.73 97.32
N ILE A 776 70.22 50.69 97.98
CA ILE A 776 71.64 50.60 98.31
C ILE A 776 71.86 50.93 99.78
N TYR A 777 72.42 49.99 100.52
CA TYR A 777 72.83 50.16 101.91
C TYR A 777 74.31 50.51 102.02
N VAL A 778 74.63 51.54 102.80
CA VAL A 778 75.97 52.16 102.87
C VAL A 778 76.58 51.97 104.27
N TYR A 779 77.85 51.58 104.34
CA TYR A 779 78.51 51.16 105.58
C TYR A 779 79.84 51.92 105.86
N ASP A 780 80.17 52.02 107.14
CA ASP A 780 81.42 52.57 107.69
C ASP A 780 82.43 51.47 108.03
N LYS A 781 83.70 51.65 107.64
CA LYS A 781 84.82 50.76 108.01
C LYS A 781 85.14 50.85 109.51
N VAL A 782 85.52 49.73 110.13
CA VAL A 782 85.86 49.62 111.55
C VAL A 782 87.33 49.23 111.73
N GLU A 783 88.05 49.95 112.60
CA GLU A 783 89.48 49.73 112.89
C GLU A 783 89.69 48.91 114.17
N LYS A 784 90.87 48.28 114.32
CA LYS A 784 91.20 47.33 115.41
C LYS A 784 92.36 47.87 116.29
N PRO A 785 92.27 47.78 117.64
CA PRO A 785 93.39 48.04 118.55
C PRO A 785 94.52 46.99 118.46
N VAL A 786 95.69 47.31 119.03
CA VAL A 786 96.95 46.53 118.88
C VAL A 786 97.36 45.82 120.18
N GLU A 787 97.91 44.61 120.06
CA GLU A 787 98.34 43.73 121.16
C GLU A 787 99.86 43.85 121.47
N LYS A 788 100.30 43.52 122.69
CA LYS A 788 101.71 43.25 123.05
C LYS A 788 101.84 42.12 124.09
N LYS A 789 102.88 41.29 123.94
CA LYS A 789 103.31 40.22 124.88
C LYS A 789 104.81 40.32 125.16
N TYR A 790 105.25 39.75 126.31
CA TYR A 790 106.56 39.13 126.66
C TYR A 790 106.61 39.06 128.21
N GLY A 791 107.13 38.03 128.89
CA GLY A 791 107.67 36.71 128.49
C GLY A 791 108.07 35.88 129.74
N ASP A 792 108.30 34.57 129.59
CA ASP A 792 108.63 33.64 130.70
C ASP A 792 110.10 33.70 131.20
N VAL A 793 110.37 33.13 132.39
CA VAL A 793 111.61 32.38 132.77
C VAL A 793 111.40 31.67 134.15
N THR A 794 112.34 30.80 134.56
CA THR A 794 112.09 29.52 135.28
C THR A 794 112.69 29.32 136.69
N VAL A 795 111.88 28.73 137.60
CA VAL A 795 112.13 27.57 138.51
C VAL A 795 113.09 27.73 139.74
N GLU A 796 112.90 26.80 140.71
CA GLU A 796 113.60 26.55 142.00
C GLU A 796 113.26 27.52 143.17
N TYR A 797 113.05 27.06 144.41
CA TYR A 797 113.19 25.72 145.04
C TYR A 797 111.88 25.23 145.68
#